data_AF-A0A7X6YLH8-F1
#
_entry.id   AF-A0A7X6YLH8-F1
#
_cell.length_a   1.000
_cell.length_b   1.000
_cell.length_c   1.000
_cell.angle_alpha   90.00
_cell.angle_beta   90.00
_cell.angle_gamma   90.00
#
_symmetry.space_group_name_H-M   'P 1'
#
loop_
_entity.id
_entity.type
_entity.pdbx_description
1 polymer ?
#
loop_
_entity_poly.entity_id
_entity_poly.type
_entity_poly.pdbx_seq_one_letter_code
_entity_poly.pdbx_strand_id
1 'polypeptide(L)'
;MNDENNNEQLQDDELEQNVKKSAKKAGKEAARQVARVAKELAKKAISALVKAIGIKGILIILAVIVVIVLLAGFWYGIKENLFKDVSEIAHGITEDGSGQITDITTINERELEIDTEELERRLDEWFEEKNINKETVGISEDYNELKKFLEAEIVTLYPDLRLRNEIGTQVPEGKLQGCVIFNRNYEDGSSEVLEYTPYDEFILEVAKLGKKIDEEQTQEQIYFTKTEVEEHYNDLKRKFTLDENNNLILVGMHSSQTLVTFSDYAKEEGNIDGTGNAYIFGIDVKKVNYQSVIEKYSMPFEVSLALLMTSQNSGYCEAVADLAKKSNIYIDIQDNATTSVLTDVYSYDSDFELERYVKYRTVTETEGALVRSPTTEIVTRLPATRTETINTYDPYPMTGNVTLNNSAYKTTVQTLKNINVYLCVKSVNTWITEYTSSYTNNVVNEEVSSEWLPEEDEIEFVEVTDYHSLCDTYIPISSELDIMENRATTKEKKYNKKMNSTTNTTSNTYTKSTSTVIETPEKFLSLLKIDLNTGEFDAQNLSNNTQKLQYKNIGETTAFSPENNLLSSLEVLYSLISSNSRTVNFEDTMKYLFDLYQGKVTLNENRDFSIYEPGNFYEAGSGIYGSSVQEKVWFALKNLGYSDYAVAGAMGNIDYESSGFSTVAVEGGSGEGIGLCQWSFGRKTQLIQYAESKGLSWQDEDTQIEFLVAEISGQGVASDYANQRTKGTVSGNTYTSASWASATTINDATLTFMVFFESPSNLNSLRERQARAQNYYNQFNGREAPVNTNIELTGENANKMLNMINRAYAIASDDTYQYSQANRNEEFYYDCSSFVSRLYVDYFGISRLDSGRNETGTENIRENCERSYQIVSLTSLQPGDILWKNGHTALYIGDNTIVEAKGTNYGIVVDTLTAGRFVKAYRIIY
;
A
#
# COMPACT_ATOMS: atom_id res chain seq x y z
N MET A 1 60.32 -3.57 11.75
CA MET A 1 59.41 -2.94 10.78
C MET A 1 58.02 -2.64 11.36
N ASN A 2 57.80 -2.79 12.69
CA ASN A 2 56.52 -2.48 13.35
C ASN A 2 56.57 -1.24 14.27
N ASP A 3 57.64 -0.44 14.24
CA ASP A 3 57.80 0.71 15.15
C ASP A 3 57.70 2.08 14.46
N GLU A 4 57.62 2.15 13.12
CA GLU A 4 57.49 3.42 12.39
C GLU A 4 56.02 3.81 12.11
N ASN A 5 55.12 2.84 11.87
CA ASN A 5 53.71 3.13 11.59
C ASN A 5 52.87 3.55 12.83
N ASN A 6 53.30 3.22 14.04
CA ASN A 6 52.61 3.66 15.25
C ASN A 6 52.90 5.13 15.61
N ASN A 7 53.96 5.71 15.05
CA ASN A 7 54.41 7.06 15.42
C ASN A 7 53.80 8.16 14.53
N GLU A 8 53.41 7.84 13.29
CA GLU A 8 52.66 8.75 12.41
C GLU A 8 51.18 8.86 12.81
N GLN A 9 50.55 7.75 13.20
CA GLN A 9 49.16 7.74 13.63
C GLN A 9 48.94 8.49 14.97
N LEU A 10 49.94 8.45 15.86
CA LEU A 10 49.96 9.26 17.09
C LEU A 10 50.21 10.76 16.84
N GLN A 11 50.89 11.13 15.75
CA GLN A 11 51.11 12.55 15.40
C GLN A 11 49.91 13.19 14.72
N ASP A 12 49.16 12.45 13.89
CA ASP A 12 47.97 12.96 13.22
C ASP A 12 46.77 13.10 14.18
N ASP A 13 46.60 12.20 15.14
CA ASP A 13 45.59 12.33 16.22
C ASP A 13 45.89 13.53 17.13
N GLU A 14 47.17 13.82 17.38
CA GLU A 14 47.60 14.97 18.18
C GLU A 14 47.43 16.29 17.39
N LEU A 15 47.64 16.28 16.07
CA LEU A 15 47.38 17.40 15.17
C LEU A 15 45.88 17.69 15.06
N GLU A 16 45.03 16.67 14.91
CA GLU A 16 43.58 16.83 14.83
C GLU A 16 42.99 17.30 16.16
N GLN A 17 43.49 16.81 17.30
CA GLN A 17 43.14 17.34 18.62
C GLN A 17 43.62 18.79 18.82
N ASN A 18 44.79 19.14 18.32
CA ASN A 18 45.32 20.51 18.40
C ASN A 18 44.58 21.46 17.45
N VAL A 19 44.12 21.02 16.28
CA VAL A 19 43.26 21.78 15.37
C VAL A 19 41.86 21.93 15.97
N LYS A 20 41.26 20.89 16.55
CA LYS A 20 39.99 20.98 17.30
C LYS A 20 40.12 21.91 18.51
N LYS A 21 41.23 21.87 19.27
CA LYS A 21 41.51 22.83 20.35
C LYS A 21 41.72 24.25 19.84
N SER A 22 42.36 24.42 18.70
CA SER A 22 42.63 25.73 18.07
C SER A 22 41.36 26.33 17.47
N ALA A 23 40.49 25.54 16.85
CA ALA A 23 39.16 25.93 16.38
C ALA A 23 38.21 26.22 17.55
N LYS A 24 38.29 25.46 18.64
CA LYS A 24 37.55 25.73 19.89
C LYS A 24 38.10 26.96 20.62
N LYS A 25 39.40 27.28 20.47
CA LYS A 25 40.05 28.49 20.98
C LYS A 25 39.76 29.71 20.11
N ALA A 26 39.75 29.58 18.79
CA ALA A 26 39.38 30.59 17.81
C ALA A 26 37.88 30.88 17.86
N GLY A 27 37.04 29.86 18.04
CA GLY A 27 35.61 30.00 18.34
C GLY A 27 35.38 30.66 19.70
N LYS A 28 36.18 30.32 20.73
CA LYS A 28 36.19 31.06 22.00
C LYS A 28 36.74 32.49 21.87
N GLU A 29 37.69 32.76 20.99
CA GLU A 29 38.24 34.10 20.74
C GLU A 29 37.30 34.97 19.90
N ALA A 30 36.63 34.40 18.90
CA ALA A 30 35.55 35.01 18.13
C ALA A 30 34.34 35.27 19.03
N ALA A 31 33.95 34.32 19.88
CA ALA A 31 32.95 34.53 20.92
C ALA A 31 33.40 35.60 21.94
N ARG A 32 34.70 35.68 22.28
CA ARG A 32 35.26 36.77 23.11
C ARG A 32 35.34 38.10 22.36
N GLN A 33 35.43 38.12 21.03
CA GLN A 33 35.45 39.32 20.19
C GLN A 33 34.04 39.85 19.98
N VAL A 34 33.07 38.97 19.68
CA VAL A 34 31.62 39.25 19.68
C VAL A 34 31.18 39.69 21.07
N ALA A 35 31.65 39.03 22.13
CA ALA A 35 31.43 39.49 23.50
C ALA A 35 32.15 40.81 23.80
N ARG A 36 33.32 41.12 23.23
CA ARG A 36 33.98 42.44 23.37
C ARG A 36 33.20 43.54 22.64
N VAL A 37 32.66 43.26 21.46
CA VAL A 37 31.84 44.20 20.67
C VAL A 37 30.47 44.41 21.34
N ALA A 38 29.82 43.34 21.80
CA ALA A 38 28.61 43.41 22.63
C ALA A 38 28.88 44.13 23.95
N LYS A 39 30.08 43.98 24.54
CA LYS A 39 30.52 44.68 25.75
C LYS A 39 30.91 46.14 25.51
N GLU A 40 31.36 46.51 24.31
CA GLU A 40 31.59 47.92 23.89
C GLU A 40 30.27 48.63 23.53
N LEU A 41 29.31 47.92 22.91
CA LEU A 41 27.94 48.39 22.67
C LEU A 41 27.17 48.53 24.00
N ALA A 42 27.26 47.52 24.87
CA ALA A 42 26.76 47.59 26.23
C ALA A 42 27.47 48.69 27.03
N LYS A 43 28.79 48.92 26.86
CA LYS A 43 29.49 50.07 27.48
C LYS A 43 28.99 51.41 26.98
N LYS A 44 28.66 51.56 25.69
CA LYS A 44 28.10 52.81 25.16
C LYS A 44 26.68 53.05 25.68
N ALA A 45 25.84 52.01 25.72
CA ALA A 45 24.51 52.04 26.33
C ALA A 45 24.58 52.31 27.85
N ILE A 46 25.51 51.65 28.55
CA ILE A 46 25.84 51.87 29.96
C ILE A 46 26.42 53.26 30.17
N SER A 47 27.25 53.85 29.28
CA SER A 47 27.77 55.21 29.47
C SER A 47 26.68 56.29 29.30
N ALA A 48 25.65 55.99 28.49
CA ALA A 48 24.46 56.82 28.35
C ALA A 48 23.57 56.71 29.60
N LEU A 49 23.44 55.51 30.18
CA LEU A 49 22.69 55.23 31.43
C LEU A 49 23.44 55.63 32.72
N VAL A 50 24.77 55.57 32.74
CA VAL A 50 25.66 55.97 33.85
C VAL A 50 25.59 57.46 34.12
N LYS A 51 25.26 58.27 33.10
CA LYS A 51 24.98 59.70 33.26
C LYS A 51 23.67 59.98 33.99
N ALA A 52 22.76 58.99 34.12
CA ALA A 52 21.42 59.20 34.66
C ALA A 52 21.17 58.59 36.06
N ILE A 53 21.78 57.45 36.45
CA ILE A 53 21.27 56.66 37.60
C ILE A 53 22.34 56.17 38.62
N GLY A 54 23.63 56.19 38.28
CA GLY A 54 24.71 55.87 39.24
C GLY A 54 24.93 54.36 39.54
N ILE A 55 26.17 54.02 39.92
CA ILE A 55 26.77 52.66 39.95
C ILE A 55 26.04 51.65 40.86
N LYS A 56 25.34 52.09 41.91
CA LYS A 56 24.58 51.20 42.81
C LYS A 56 23.31 50.63 42.18
N GLY A 57 22.70 51.31 41.19
CA GLY A 57 21.53 50.80 40.48
C GLY A 57 21.84 49.67 39.49
N ILE A 58 23.06 49.66 38.93
CA ILE A 58 23.48 48.68 37.90
C ILE A 58 23.69 47.28 38.47
N LEU A 59 24.20 47.15 39.70
CA LEU A 59 24.37 45.85 40.36
C LEU A 59 23.03 45.22 40.77
N ILE A 60 22.04 46.05 41.14
CA ILE A 60 20.68 45.60 41.44
C ILE A 60 20.00 45.13 40.15
N ILE A 61 20.13 45.87 39.04
CA ILE A 61 19.54 45.50 37.75
C ILE A 61 20.17 44.22 37.19
N LEU A 62 21.49 44.02 37.31
CA LEU A 62 22.15 42.77 36.89
C LEU A 62 21.73 41.56 37.74
N ALA A 63 21.59 41.74 39.06
CA ALA A 63 21.06 40.70 39.94
C ALA A 63 19.60 40.38 39.59
N VAL A 64 18.78 41.40 39.29
CA VAL A 64 17.40 41.25 38.85
C VAL A 64 17.31 40.54 37.50
N ILE A 65 18.17 40.86 36.52
CA ILE A 65 18.21 40.18 35.22
C ILE A 65 18.63 38.71 35.37
N VAL A 66 19.64 38.40 36.20
CA VAL A 66 20.05 37.02 36.48
C VAL A 66 18.93 36.25 37.18
N VAL A 67 18.23 36.87 38.14
CA VAL A 67 17.05 36.28 38.78
C VAL A 67 15.92 36.08 37.78
N ILE A 68 15.65 37.04 36.88
CA ILE A 68 14.63 36.91 35.83
C ILE A 68 14.98 35.78 34.85
N VAL A 69 16.24 35.65 34.44
CA VAL A 69 16.69 34.57 33.53
C VAL A 69 16.65 33.20 34.22
N LEU A 70 17.04 33.13 35.51
CA LEU A 70 16.92 31.89 36.29
C LEU A 70 15.45 31.52 36.55
N LEU A 71 14.60 32.51 36.83
CA LEU A 71 13.15 32.31 36.97
C LEU A 71 12.52 31.89 35.63
N ALA A 72 12.97 32.45 34.50
CA ALA A 72 12.49 32.05 33.18
C ALA A 72 12.93 30.63 32.82
N GLY A 73 14.18 30.24 33.13
CA GLY A 73 14.66 28.86 32.93
C GLY A 73 14.01 27.85 33.87
N PHE A 74 13.75 28.24 35.11
CA PHE A 74 12.98 27.44 36.07
C PHE A 74 11.53 27.28 35.63
N TRP A 75 10.89 28.38 35.20
CA TRP A 75 9.53 28.38 34.67
C TRP A 75 9.41 27.56 33.39
N TYR A 76 10.41 27.62 32.52
CA TYR A 76 10.54 26.78 31.35
C TYR A 76 10.60 25.29 31.72
N GLY A 77 11.46 24.90 32.67
CA GLY A 77 11.57 23.51 33.12
C GLY A 77 10.28 22.98 33.77
N ILE A 78 9.52 23.83 34.48
CA ILE A 78 8.19 23.46 35.00
C ILE A 78 7.24 23.15 33.85
N LYS A 79 7.16 24.02 32.83
CA LYS A 79 6.26 23.81 31.70
C LYS A 79 6.62 22.58 30.88
N GLU A 80 7.90 22.32 30.65
CA GLU A 80 8.31 21.13 29.90
C GLU A 80 7.93 19.83 30.62
N ASN A 81 8.13 19.76 31.94
CA ASN A 81 7.73 18.59 32.73
C ASN A 81 6.20 18.45 32.81
N LEU A 82 5.47 19.53 33.06
CA LEU A 82 4.01 19.52 33.08
C LEU A 82 3.44 19.09 31.72
N PHE A 83 4.02 19.55 30.61
CA PHE A 83 3.59 19.18 29.27
C PHE A 83 3.70 17.68 29.03
N LYS A 84 4.85 17.10 29.41
CA LYS A 84 5.09 15.65 29.31
C LYS A 84 4.12 14.87 30.19
N ASP A 85 3.99 15.24 31.46
CA ASP A 85 3.15 14.54 32.42
C ASP A 85 1.66 14.59 32.02
N VAL A 86 1.15 15.75 31.58
CA VAL A 86 -0.25 15.87 31.13
C VAL A 86 -0.50 15.10 29.83
N SER A 87 0.44 15.13 28.88
CA SER A 87 0.38 14.32 27.66
C SER A 87 0.35 12.83 28.00
N GLU A 88 1.24 12.36 28.88
CA GLU A 88 1.28 10.97 29.35
C GLU A 88 0.01 10.55 30.10
N ILE A 89 -0.58 11.45 30.90
CA ILE A 89 -1.87 11.18 31.56
C ILE A 89 -2.99 11.04 30.53
N ALA A 90 -3.12 12.01 29.61
CA ALA A 90 -4.15 11.97 28.56
C ALA A 90 -4.05 10.69 27.71
N HIS A 91 -2.84 10.22 27.46
CA HIS A 91 -2.54 9.00 26.74
C HIS A 91 -2.76 7.72 27.56
N GLY A 92 -2.39 7.72 28.83
CA GLY A 92 -2.30 6.51 29.64
C GLY A 92 -3.61 6.10 30.33
N ILE A 93 -4.74 6.77 30.07
CA ILE A 93 -6.05 6.52 30.72
C ILE A 93 -6.65 5.15 30.39
N THR A 94 -6.01 4.37 29.51
CA THR A 94 -6.40 2.99 29.22
C THR A 94 -5.83 1.97 30.22
N GLU A 95 -6.63 0.94 30.56
CA GLU A 95 -6.22 -0.17 31.43
C GLU A 95 -5.07 -1.02 30.85
N ASP A 96 -4.74 -0.87 29.56
CA ASP A 96 -3.74 -1.68 28.84
C ASP A 96 -2.36 -1.02 28.69
N GLY A 97 -2.22 0.26 29.04
CA GLY A 97 -0.95 1.00 28.98
C GLY A 97 -0.46 1.32 27.56
N SER A 98 -1.34 1.33 26.56
CA SER A 98 -1.00 1.60 25.15
C SER A 98 -0.55 3.04 24.89
N GLY A 99 -1.02 4.01 25.68
CA GLY A 99 -0.59 5.40 25.57
C GLY A 99 -1.09 6.12 24.30
N GLN A 100 -2.16 5.66 23.65
CA GLN A 100 -2.75 6.34 22.50
C GLN A 100 -4.14 6.90 22.85
N ILE A 101 -4.38 8.15 22.46
CA ILE A 101 -5.65 8.84 22.74
C ILE A 101 -6.87 8.21 22.04
N THR A 102 -6.62 7.42 20.99
CA THR A 102 -7.63 6.62 20.28
C THR A 102 -8.24 5.55 21.18
N ASP A 103 -7.50 5.11 22.20
CA ASP A 103 -7.87 3.96 23.01
C ASP A 103 -8.73 4.39 24.22
N ILE A 104 -8.86 5.70 24.47
CA ILE A 104 -9.80 6.29 25.45
C ILE A 104 -11.13 6.73 24.81
N THR A 105 -11.28 6.51 23.50
CA THR A 105 -12.49 6.83 22.74
C THR A 105 -13.27 5.55 22.48
N THR A 106 -14.51 5.50 22.92
CA THR A 106 -15.40 4.37 22.62
C THR A 106 -16.43 4.78 21.57
N ILE A 107 -16.84 3.82 20.76
CA ILE A 107 -17.97 3.98 19.85
C ILE A 107 -19.19 3.35 20.50
N ASN A 108 -20.14 4.18 20.89
CA ASN A 108 -21.41 3.74 21.44
C ASN A 108 -22.50 3.94 20.39
N GLU A 109 -23.00 2.84 19.82
CA GLU A 109 -23.93 2.81 18.69
C GLU A 109 -23.44 3.58 17.45
N ARG A 110 -23.63 4.90 17.42
CA ARG A 110 -23.25 5.80 16.32
C ARG A 110 -22.64 7.11 16.85
N GLU A 111 -22.16 7.13 18.08
CA GLU A 111 -21.61 8.30 18.75
C GLU A 111 -20.23 8.00 19.33
N LEU A 112 -19.37 9.01 19.34
CA LEU A 112 -18.05 8.95 19.98
C LEU A 112 -18.20 9.38 21.43
N GLU A 113 -17.67 8.59 22.36
CA GLU A 113 -17.63 8.89 23.78
C GLU A 113 -16.18 8.92 24.28
N ILE A 114 -15.89 9.83 25.21
CA ILE A 114 -14.54 10.02 25.79
C ILE A 114 -14.64 9.82 27.30
N ASP A 115 -13.75 9.02 27.88
CA ASP A 115 -13.64 8.88 29.35
C ASP A 115 -13.00 10.11 29.99
N THR A 116 -13.78 11.19 30.09
CA THR A 116 -13.31 12.44 30.70
C THR A 116 -13.28 12.39 32.22
N GLU A 117 -14.00 11.47 32.87
CA GLU A 117 -14.04 11.38 34.34
C GLU A 117 -12.72 10.84 34.88
N GLU A 118 -12.15 9.81 34.25
CA GLU A 118 -10.87 9.24 34.64
C GLU A 118 -9.70 10.20 34.37
N LEU A 119 -9.78 10.98 33.28
CA LEU A 119 -8.83 12.07 33.00
C LEU A 119 -8.78 13.07 34.16
N GLU A 120 -9.95 13.59 34.56
CA GLU A 120 -10.05 14.58 35.64
C GLU A 120 -9.47 14.03 36.94
N ARG A 121 -9.83 12.78 37.29
CA ARG A 121 -9.33 12.10 38.50
C ARG A 121 -7.81 12.04 38.53
N ARG A 122 -7.17 11.60 37.44
CA ARG A 122 -5.71 11.46 37.37
C ARG A 122 -4.99 12.80 37.36
N LEU A 123 -5.56 13.80 36.71
CA LEU A 123 -5.02 15.15 36.73
C LEU A 123 -5.10 15.74 38.14
N ASP A 124 -6.23 15.59 38.84
CA ASP A 124 -6.39 16.04 40.22
C ASP A 124 -5.34 15.40 41.14
N GLU A 125 -5.17 14.07 41.07
CA GLU A 125 -4.15 13.35 41.85
C GLU A 125 -2.73 13.87 41.56
N TRP A 126 -2.41 14.11 40.29
CA TRP A 126 -1.10 14.61 39.90
C TRP A 126 -0.86 16.06 40.38
N PHE A 127 -1.84 16.95 40.24
CA PHE A 127 -1.74 18.34 40.69
C PHE A 127 -1.59 18.42 42.20
N GLU A 128 -2.31 17.58 42.95
CA GLU A 128 -2.16 17.43 44.40
C GLU A 128 -0.76 16.92 44.77
N GLU A 129 -0.25 15.88 44.11
CA GLU A 129 1.08 15.32 44.37
C GLU A 129 2.20 16.35 44.12
N LYS A 130 2.13 17.06 42.99
CA LYS A 130 3.15 18.07 42.62
C LYS A 130 2.98 19.39 43.37
N ASN A 131 1.87 19.59 44.09
CA ASN A 131 1.52 20.83 44.77
C ASN A 131 1.60 22.04 43.81
N ILE A 132 1.06 21.85 42.61
CA ILE A 132 0.98 22.87 41.55
C ILE A 132 -0.46 23.40 41.53
N ASN A 133 -0.61 24.72 41.52
CA ASN A 133 -1.92 25.34 41.35
C ASN A 133 -2.27 25.38 39.85
N LYS A 134 -3.42 24.82 39.47
CA LYS A 134 -3.89 24.70 38.08
C LYS A 134 -3.95 26.06 37.37
N GLU A 135 -4.50 27.08 38.04
CA GLU A 135 -4.61 28.43 37.46
C GLU A 135 -3.24 29.04 37.16
N THR A 136 -2.21 28.75 37.96
CA THR A 136 -0.84 29.27 37.73
C THR A 136 -0.19 28.73 36.46
N VAL A 137 -0.70 27.63 35.92
CA VAL A 137 -0.23 27.01 34.67
C VAL A 137 -1.22 27.17 33.52
N GLY A 138 -2.27 27.97 33.72
CA GLY A 138 -3.28 28.27 32.71
C GLY A 138 -4.27 27.13 32.48
N ILE A 139 -4.49 26.27 33.46
CA ILE A 139 -5.50 25.20 33.43
C ILE A 139 -6.64 25.58 34.40
N SER A 140 -7.87 25.40 33.96
CA SER A 140 -9.07 25.65 34.77
C SER A 140 -9.33 24.51 35.75
N GLU A 141 -10.11 24.80 36.80
CA GLU A 141 -10.45 23.79 37.82
C GLU A 141 -11.30 22.64 37.29
N ASP A 142 -12.09 22.87 36.23
CA ASP A 142 -13.01 21.90 35.63
C ASP A 142 -12.49 21.26 34.34
N TYR A 143 -11.24 21.56 33.96
CA TYR A 143 -10.54 20.97 32.82
C TYR A 143 -11.26 21.09 31.46
N ASN A 144 -12.23 22.01 31.34
CA ASN A 144 -13.07 22.13 30.14
C ASN A 144 -12.27 22.35 28.86
N GLU A 145 -11.17 23.12 28.93
CA GLU A 145 -10.28 23.30 27.79
C GLU A 145 -9.57 22.01 27.37
N LEU A 146 -9.15 21.17 28.32
CA LEU A 146 -8.49 19.90 28.02
C LEU A 146 -9.46 18.92 27.37
N LYS A 147 -10.72 18.87 27.84
CA LYS A 147 -11.78 18.09 27.18
C LYS A 147 -11.98 18.52 25.73
N LYS A 148 -12.04 19.83 25.47
CA LYS A 148 -12.15 20.36 24.11
C LYS A 148 -10.95 20.03 23.24
N PHE A 149 -9.75 19.94 23.80
CA PHE A 149 -8.55 19.54 23.05
C PHE A 149 -8.62 18.07 22.64
N LEU A 150 -9.08 17.18 23.53
CA LEU A 150 -9.35 15.77 23.20
C LEU A 150 -10.41 15.64 22.11
N GLU A 151 -11.52 16.38 22.24
CA GLU A 151 -12.56 16.41 21.22
C GLU A 151 -12.00 16.86 19.86
N ALA A 152 -11.13 17.87 19.81
CA ALA A 152 -10.54 18.33 18.55
C ALA A 152 -9.71 17.25 17.87
N GLU A 153 -8.89 16.52 18.64
CA GLU A 153 -8.10 15.42 18.11
C GLU A 153 -8.99 14.29 17.58
N ILE A 154 -9.93 13.82 18.41
CA ILE A 154 -10.85 12.73 18.09
C ILE A 154 -11.72 13.07 16.87
N VAL A 155 -12.29 14.28 16.82
CA VAL A 155 -13.10 14.72 15.67
C VAL A 155 -12.29 14.65 14.38
N THR A 156 -11.00 14.99 14.42
CA THR A 156 -10.13 14.96 13.24
C THR A 156 -9.57 13.59 12.87
N LEU A 157 -9.70 12.58 13.75
CA LEU A 157 -9.20 11.22 13.53
C LEU A 157 -10.28 10.19 13.23
N TYR A 158 -11.52 10.43 13.66
CA TYR A 158 -12.63 9.49 13.49
C TYR A 158 -13.55 9.88 12.33
N PRO A 159 -14.32 8.92 11.81
CA PRO A 159 -15.35 9.21 10.82
C PRO A 159 -16.64 9.72 11.45
N ASP A 160 -17.44 10.36 10.62
CA ASP A 160 -18.84 10.64 10.93
C ASP A 160 -19.61 9.30 10.98
N LEU A 161 -20.10 8.93 12.16
CA LEU A 161 -20.74 7.63 12.42
C LEU A 161 -22.26 7.65 12.19
N ARG A 162 -22.80 8.81 11.80
CA ARG A 162 -24.23 9.01 11.59
C ARG A 162 -24.75 8.28 10.35
N LEU A 163 -26.08 8.29 10.20
CA LEU A 163 -26.73 7.79 9.01
C LEU A 163 -26.39 8.65 7.79
N ARG A 164 -26.41 8.05 6.59
CA ARG A 164 -26.01 8.74 5.35
C ARG A 164 -26.70 10.10 5.15
N ASN A 165 -27.98 10.20 5.49
CA ASN A 165 -28.79 11.40 5.32
C ASN A 165 -28.48 12.51 6.36
N GLU A 166 -27.70 12.21 7.39
CA GLU A 166 -27.28 13.14 8.45
C GLU A 166 -25.84 13.62 8.28
N ILE A 167 -25.00 12.88 7.53
CA ILE A 167 -23.62 13.26 7.23
C ILE A 167 -23.58 14.62 6.52
N GLY A 168 -22.70 15.51 6.97
CA GLY A 168 -22.59 16.89 6.47
C GLY A 168 -23.64 17.87 7.02
N THR A 169 -24.55 17.42 7.89
CA THR A 169 -25.44 18.29 8.66
C THR A 169 -24.84 18.65 10.01
N GLN A 170 -25.36 19.69 10.67
CA GLN A 170 -24.90 20.11 11.99
C GLN A 170 -25.05 18.97 13.01
N VAL A 171 -23.96 18.68 13.74
CA VAL A 171 -23.97 17.70 14.84
C VAL A 171 -24.86 18.22 15.98
N PRO A 172 -25.78 17.40 16.52
CA PRO A 172 -26.61 17.80 17.65
C PRO A 172 -25.78 18.21 18.88
N GLU A 173 -26.29 19.18 19.64
CA GLU A 173 -25.63 19.65 20.86
C GLU A 173 -25.45 18.50 21.87
N GLY A 174 -24.25 18.39 22.43
CA GLY A 174 -23.88 17.32 23.37
C GLY A 174 -23.43 16.00 22.73
N LYS A 175 -23.48 15.87 21.40
CA LYS A 175 -22.97 14.69 20.67
C LYS A 175 -21.61 14.97 20.04
N LEU A 176 -20.77 13.94 19.97
CA LEU A 176 -19.46 13.99 19.31
C LEU A 176 -19.46 13.10 18.06
N GLN A 177 -18.97 13.66 16.94
CA GLN A 177 -18.88 12.98 15.65
C GLN A 177 -17.56 13.34 14.98
N GLY A 178 -16.99 12.37 14.27
CA GLY A 178 -15.80 12.57 13.48
C GLY A 178 -16.05 13.42 12.22
N CYS A 179 -14.97 13.93 11.63
CA CYS A 179 -15.03 14.71 10.39
C CYS A 179 -14.50 13.97 9.16
N VAL A 180 -14.13 12.69 9.31
CA VAL A 180 -13.75 11.83 8.20
C VAL A 180 -15.01 11.28 7.53
N ILE A 181 -15.11 11.43 6.22
CA ILE A 181 -16.27 11.02 5.43
C ILE A 181 -15.76 10.06 4.35
N PHE A 182 -16.33 8.86 4.34
CA PHE A 182 -16.05 7.84 3.33
C PHE A 182 -17.05 7.94 2.19
N ASN A 183 -16.58 8.10 0.96
CA ASN A 183 -17.40 7.89 -0.23
C ASN A 183 -16.90 6.65 -0.97
N ARG A 184 -17.78 5.96 -1.70
CA ARG A 184 -17.41 4.89 -2.60
C ARG A 184 -17.76 5.25 -4.04
N ASN A 185 -16.76 5.19 -4.91
CA ASN A 185 -16.86 5.31 -6.35
C ASN A 185 -16.97 3.91 -6.95
N TYR A 186 -18.11 3.61 -7.56
CA TYR A 186 -18.44 2.30 -8.10
C TYR A 186 -17.95 2.14 -9.53
N GLU A 187 -17.86 0.90 -10.01
CA GLU A 187 -17.39 0.55 -11.36
C GLU A 187 -18.18 1.25 -12.50
N ASP A 188 -19.45 1.60 -12.26
CA ASP A 188 -20.32 2.27 -13.23
C ASP A 188 -20.10 3.80 -13.27
N GLY A 189 -19.17 4.32 -12.46
CA GLY A 189 -18.84 5.73 -12.34
C GLY A 189 -19.74 6.50 -11.38
N SER A 190 -20.73 5.87 -10.75
CA SER A 190 -21.52 6.48 -9.70
C SER A 190 -20.73 6.58 -8.38
N SER A 191 -21.16 7.47 -7.49
CA SER A 191 -20.49 7.72 -6.21
C SER A 191 -21.52 7.95 -5.10
N GLU A 192 -21.28 7.38 -3.93
CA GLU A 192 -22.16 7.55 -2.77
C GLU A 192 -21.37 7.65 -1.46
N VAL A 193 -21.88 8.43 -0.51
CA VAL A 193 -21.37 8.45 0.87
C VAL A 193 -21.72 7.13 1.56
N LEU A 194 -20.76 6.52 2.26
CA LEU A 194 -20.99 5.33 3.06
C LEU A 194 -21.50 5.71 4.45
N GLU A 195 -22.34 4.86 5.04
CA GLU A 195 -22.77 5.01 6.43
C GLU A 195 -22.10 4.00 7.34
N TYR A 196 -21.84 4.40 8.58
CA TYR A 196 -21.30 3.48 9.58
C TYR A 196 -22.34 2.42 9.95
N THR A 197 -21.88 1.23 10.32
CA THR A 197 -22.67 0.16 10.95
C THR A 197 -21.83 -0.44 12.08
N PRO A 198 -22.39 -0.71 13.26
CA PRO A 198 -21.65 -1.36 14.35
C PRO A 198 -20.96 -2.65 13.89
N TYR A 199 -19.76 -2.91 14.43
CA TYR A 199 -18.91 -4.03 14.00
C TYR A 199 -19.63 -5.37 13.99
N ASP A 200 -20.28 -5.73 15.10
CA ASP A 200 -20.98 -7.01 15.24
C ASP A 200 -22.12 -7.16 14.23
N GLU A 201 -22.85 -6.08 13.95
CA GLU A 201 -23.91 -6.08 12.94
C GLU A 201 -23.36 -6.27 11.54
N PHE A 202 -22.28 -5.54 11.20
CA PHE A 202 -21.65 -5.63 9.89
C PHE A 202 -21.07 -7.03 9.63
N ILE A 203 -20.36 -7.60 10.59
CA ILE A 203 -19.78 -8.94 10.48
C ILE A 203 -20.87 -10.01 10.42
N LEU A 204 -21.99 -9.84 11.13
CA LEU A 204 -23.12 -10.74 11.03
C LEU A 204 -23.73 -10.76 9.62
N GLU A 205 -23.87 -9.60 8.97
CA GLU A 205 -24.33 -9.51 7.57
C GLU A 205 -23.35 -10.17 6.59
N VAL A 206 -22.04 -10.00 6.78
CA VAL A 206 -21.02 -10.71 5.99
C VAL A 206 -21.12 -12.23 6.21
N ALA A 207 -21.32 -12.68 7.45
CA ALA A 207 -21.41 -14.10 7.79
C ALA A 207 -22.66 -14.79 7.21
N LYS A 208 -23.78 -14.06 7.05
CA LYS A 208 -25.00 -14.59 6.42
C LYS A 208 -24.73 -15.09 5.01
N LEU A 209 -23.85 -14.43 4.25
CA LEU A 209 -23.48 -14.83 2.90
C LEU A 209 -22.77 -16.20 2.83
N GLY A 210 -22.23 -16.70 3.95
CA GLY A 210 -21.56 -18.00 4.03
C GLY A 210 -22.45 -19.17 4.49
N LYS A 211 -23.65 -18.93 5.03
CA LYS A 211 -24.56 -19.98 5.55
C LYS A 211 -26.04 -19.61 5.41
N LYS A 212 -26.80 -20.36 4.61
CA LYS A 212 -28.27 -20.36 4.63
C LYS A 212 -28.78 -21.67 5.24
N ILE A 213 -29.66 -21.55 6.23
CA ILE A 213 -30.36 -22.68 6.86
C ILE A 213 -31.84 -22.56 6.49
N ASP A 214 -32.49 -23.69 6.17
CA ASP A 214 -33.91 -23.75 5.82
C ASP A 214 -34.83 -23.16 6.92
N GLU A 215 -36.01 -22.66 6.53
CA GLU A 215 -37.04 -22.08 7.41
C GLU A 215 -37.47 -23.07 8.51
N GLU A 216 -37.32 -24.38 8.28
CA GLU A 216 -37.60 -25.45 9.24
C GLU A 216 -36.37 -25.92 10.07
N GLN A 217 -35.20 -25.29 9.92
CA GLN A 217 -33.92 -25.72 10.54
C GLN A 217 -33.52 -27.17 10.23
N THR A 218 -33.94 -27.69 9.07
CA THR A 218 -33.50 -28.98 8.57
C THR A 218 -32.04 -28.87 8.12
N GLN A 219 -31.23 -29.93 8.29
CA GLN A 219 -29.78 -29.92 8.04
C GLN A 219 -29.39 -29.82 6.53
N GLU A 220 -30.25 -29.30 5.66
CA GLU A 220 -29.91 -29.09 4.24
C GLU A 220 -29.29 -27.71 4.03
N GLN A 221 -28.06 -27.68 3.51
CA GLN A 221 -27.40 -26.44 3.06
C GLN A 221 -28.19 -25.88 1.86
N ILE A 222 -28.84 -24.73 2.03
CA ILE A 222 -29.38 -23.99 0.90
C ILE A 222 -28.26 -23.10 0.34
N TYR A 223 -28.03 -23.15 -0.97
CA TYR A 223 -27.10 -22.23 -1.63
C TYR A 223 -27.82 -20.91 -1.96
N PHE A 224 -27.14 -19.77 -1.78
CA PHE A 224 -27.68 -18.49 -2.23
C PHE A 224 -27.78 -18.47 -3.76
N THR A 225 -28.90 -17.97 -4.26
CA THR A 225 -29.04 -17.63 -5.69
C THR A 225 -28.18 -16.40 -6.00
N LYS A 226 -27.78 -16.25 -7.27
CA LYS A 226 -27.03 -15.07 -7.74
C LYS A 226 -27.67 -13.75 -7.29
N THR A 227 -28.99 -13.63 -7.43
CA THR A 227 -29.74 -12.41 -7.08
C THR A 227 -29.68 -12.10 -5.60
N GLU A 228 -29.84 -13.10 -4.72
CA GLU A 228 -29.74 -12.90 -3.27
C GLU A 228 -28.33 -12.39 -2.87
N VAL A 229 -27.28 -12.97 -3.47
CA VAL A 229 -25.89 -12.54 -3.22
C VAL A 229 -25.66 -11.10 -3.65
N GLU A 230 -26.10 -10.75 -4.86
CA GLU A 230 -25.93 -9.40 -5.41
C GLU A 230 -26.70 -8.37 -4.58
N GLU A 231 -27.92 -8.68 -4.10
CA GLU A 231 -28.70 -7.81 -3.21
C GLU A 231 -28.00 -7.57 -1.87
N HIS A 232 -27.53 -8.63 -1.20
CA HIS A 232 -26.81 -8.54 0.06
C HIS A 232 -25.47 -7.79 -0.09
N TYR A 233 -24.70 -8.08 -1.13
CA TYR A 233 -23.46 -7.34 -1.42
C TYR A 233 -23.73 -5.86 -1.70
N ASN A 234 -24.82 -5.54 -2.42
CA ASN A 234 -25.21 -4.15 -2.69
C ASN A 234 -25.60 -3.36 -1.43
N ASP A 235 -26.10 -4.02 -0.39
CA ASP A 235 -26.33 -3.42 0.93
C ASP A 235 -25.02 -3.26 1.72
N LEU A 236 -24.18 -4.30 1.78
CA LEU A 236 -22.90 -4.26 2.49
C LEU A 236 -21.94 -3.20 1.92
N LYS A 237 -21.85 -3.09 0.59
CA LYS A 237 -20.90 -2.18 -0.07
C LYS A 237 -21.21 -0.69 0.16
N ARG A 238 -22.41 -0.39 0.65
CA ARG A 238 -22.95 0.93 1.00
C ARG A 238 -22.66 1.35 2.45
N LYS A 239 -22.00 0.47 3.21
CA LYS A 239 -21.70 0.61 4.63
C LYS A 239 -20.20 0.44 4.87
N PHE A 240 -19.74 0.93 6.01
CA PHE A 240 -18.42 0.61 6.56
C PHE A 240 -18.55 0.31 8.05
N THR A 241 -17.54 -0.33 8.62
CA THR A 241 -17.40 -0.46 10.08
C THR A 241 -15.96 -0.24 10.51
N LEU A 242 -15.75 -0.14 11.82
CA LEU A 242 -14.44 -0.05 12.45
C LEU A 242 -14.25 -1.26 13.35
N ASP A 243 -13.05 -1.85 13.35
CA ASP A 243 -12.71 -2.91 14.30
C ASP A 243 -12.27 -2.36 15.66
N GLU A 244 -11.92 -3.26 16.58
CA GLU A 244 -11.46 -2.93 17.94
C GLU A 244 -10.21 -2.04 17.99
N ASN A 245 -9.43 -1.99 16.90
CA ASN A 245 -8.23 -1.17 16.76
C ASN A 245 -8.49 0.04 15.83
N ASN A 246 -9.76 0.42 15.66
CA ASN A 246 -10.21 1.51 14.81
C ASN A 246 -9.81 1.38 13.32
N ASN A 247 -9.53 0.18 12.83
CA ASN A 247 -9.26 -0.04 11.41
C ASN A 247 -10.56 -0.06 10.64
N LEU A 248 -10.55 0.57 9.47
CA LEU A 248 -11.66 0.60 8.54
C LEU A 248 -11.86 -0.76 7.88
N ILE A 249 -13.08 -1.30 7.98
CA ILE A 249 -13.48 -2.55 7.36
C ILE A 249 -14.39 -2.25 6.16
N LEU A 250 -14.03 -2.80 5.00
CA LEU A 250 -14.73 -2.67 3.72
C LEU A 250 -14.90 -4.03 3.04
N VAL A 251 -15.82 -4.11 2.08
CA VAL A 251 -16.04 -5.33 1.29
C VAL A 251 -15.77 -5.15 -0.20
N GLY A 252 -15.01 -6.09 -0.75
CA GLY A 252 -14.91 -6.44 -2.18
C GLY A 252 -15.72 -7.71 -2.48
N MET A 253 -15.69 -8.16 -3.73
CA MET A 253 -16.34 -9.41 -4.13
C MET A 253 -15.62 -10.03 -5.32
N HIS A 254 -15.44 -11.34 -5.26
CA HIS A 254 -15.08 -12.15 -6.42
C HIS A 254 -16.18 -13.14 -6.75
N SER A 255 -16.41 -13.39 -8.04
CA SER A 255 -17.39 -14.37 -8.51
C SER A 255 -16.97 -15.06 -9.79
N SER A 256 -17.50 -16.27 -9.98
CA SER A 256 -17.28 -17.13 -11.14
C SER A 256 -18.61 -17.70 -11.59
N GLN A 257 -18.98 -17.44 -12.84
CA GLN A 257 -20.14 -18.02 -13.48
C GLN A 257 -19.68 -18.92 -14.63
N THR A 258 -20.14 -20.16 -14.68
CA THR A 258 -19.87 -21.09 -15.79
C THR A 258 -21.17 -21.46 -16.48
N LEU A 259 -21.25 -21.19 -17.78
CA LEU A 259 -22.35 -21.58 -18.66
C LEU A 259 -21.84 -22.58 -19.70
N VAL A 260 -22.45 -23.77 -19.75
CA VAL A 260 -22.14 -24.80 -20.74
C VAL A 260 -23.31 -24.93 -21.71
N THR A 261 -23.05 -24.78 -23.01
CA THR A 261 -24.04 -24.96 -24.08
C THR A 261 -23.60 -26.09 -25.00
N PHE A 262 -24.55 -26.97 -25.35
CA PHE A 262 -24.34 -28.07 -26.29
C PHE A 262 -25.09 -27.82 -27.59
N SER A 263 -24.53 -28.28 -28.71
CA SER A 263 -25.22 -28.33 -30.01
C SER A 263 -26.42 -29.30 -29.95
N ASP A 264 -27.39 -29.13 -30.85
CA ASP A 264 -28.57 -30.02 -30.89
C ASP A 264 -28.19 -31.47 -31.18
N TYR A 265 -27.23 -31.69 -32.08
CA TYR A 265 -26.64 -33.01 -32.34
C TYR A 265 -26.01 -33.66 -31.08
N ALA A 266 -25.26 -32.89 -30.29
CA ALA A 266 -24.63 -33.40 -29.07
C ALA A 266 -25.65 -33.76 -27.96
N LYS A 267 -26.81 -33.11 -27.94
CA LYS A 267 -27.91 -33.45 -27.02
C LYS A 267 -28.56 -34.78 -27.41
N GLU A 268 -28.72 -35.02 -28.72
CA GLU A 268 -29.33 -36.22 -29.28
C GLU A 268 -28.47 -37.49 -29.12
N GLU A 269 -27.14 -37.41 -29.29
CA GLU A 269 -26.26 -38.59 -29.15
C GLU A 269 -25.98 -39.00 -27.68
N GLY A 270 -26.06 -38.06 -26.74
CA GLY A 270 -25.57 -38.27 -25.36
C GLY A 270 -26.63 -38.42 -24.28
N ASN A 271 -27.94 -38.26 -24.57
CA ASN A 271 -28.99 -38.10 -23.54
C ASN A 271 -28.63 -37.02 -22.48
N ILE A 272 -28.00 -35.92 -22.91
CA ILE A 272 -27.59 -34.82 -22.03
C ILE A 272 -28.65 -33.71 -22.09
N ASP A 273 -29.68 -33.83 -21.25
CA ASP A 273 -30.68 -32.77 -21.05
C ASP A 273 -30.09 -31.67 -20.15
N GLY A 274 -29.48 -30.65 -20.75
CA GLY A 274 -29.33 -29.37 -20.05
C GLY A 274 -28.08 -28.56 -20.34
N THR A 275 -28.27 -27.24 -20.46
CA THR A 275 -27.23 -26.24 -20.23
C THR A 275 -26.88 -26.22 -18.75
N GLY A 276 -25.62 -26.50 -18.40
CA GLY A 276 -25.14 -26.35 -17.03
C GLY A 276 -24.86 -24.88 -16.71
N ASN A 277 -25.45 -24.34 -15.65
CA ASN A 277 -25.14 -23.01 -15.12
C ASN A 277 -24.70 -23.15 -13.66
N ALA A 278 -23.47 -22.77 -13.36
CA ALA A 278 -22.91 -22.78 -12.01
C ALA A 278 -22.46 -21.36 -11.63
N TYR A 279 -22.74 -20.95 -10.40
CA TYR A 279 -22.35 -19.65 -9.86
C TYR A 279 -21.68 -19.84 -8.51
N ILE A 280 -20.48 -19.28 -8.36
CA ILE A 280 -19.68 -19.29 -7.13
C ILE A 280 -19.29 -17.84 -6.84
N PHE A 281 -19.27 -17.46 -5.56
CA PHE A 281 -18.87 -16.14 -5.12
C PHE A 281 -18.11 -16.20 -3.80
N GLY A 282 -17.37 -15.15 -3.52
CA GLY A 282 -16.77 -14.86 -2.22
C GLY A 282 -16.76 -13.36 -1.96
N ILE A 283 -16.79 -13.00 -0.67
CA ILE A 283 -16.68 -11.62 -0.21
C ILE A 283 -15.27 -11.42 0.32
N ASP A 284 -14.60 -10.42 -0.20
CA ASP A 284 -13.26 -10.04 0.24
C ASP A 284 -13.40 -8.97 1.32
N VAL A 285 -13.00 -9.26 2.55
CA VAL A 285 -13.03 -8.28 3.65
C VAL A 285 -11.68 -7.57 3.70
N LYS A 286 -11.68 -6.27 3.41
CA LYS A 286 -10.48 -5.43 3.48
C LYS A 286 -10.47 -4.66 4.79
N LYS A 287 -9.38 -4.79 5.54
CA LYS A 287 -9.12 -4.04 6.77
C LYS A 287 -8.04 -2.99 6.50
N VAL A 288 -8.21 -1.73 6.89
CA VAL A 288 -7.32 -0.61 6.51
C VAL A 288 -7.06 0.32 7.70
N ASN A 289 -5.78 0.58 8.01
CA ASN A 289 -5.40 1.61 8.98
C ASN A 289 -5.42 2.98 8.30
N TYR A 290 -6.61 3.57 8.19
CA TYR A 290 -6.79 4.86 7.54
C TYR A 290 -6.19 6.02 8.35
N GLN A 291 -6.12 5.90 9.68
CA GLN A 291 -5.63 6.95 10.58
C GLN A 291 -4.17 7.28 10.33
N SER A 292 -3.33 6.28 10.00
CA SER A 292 -1.92 6.48 9.62
C SER A 292 -1.69 7.46 8.45
N VAL A 293 -2.69 7.62 7.57
CA VAL A 293 -2.60 8.55 6.43
C VAL A 293 -3.08 9.94 6.81
N ILE A 294 -4.10 10.03 7.67
CA ILE A 294 -4.80 11.28 7.99
C ILE A 294 -4.33 11.96 9.28
N GLU A 295 -3.53 11.29 10.11
CA GLU A 295 -3.01 11.84 11.38
C GLU A 295 -2.29 13.18 11.19
N LYS A 296 -1.65 13.39 10.03
CA LYS A 296 -1.01 14.66 9.66
C LYS A 296 -1.98 15.84 9.58
N TYR A 297 -3.27 15.59 9.38
CA TYR A 297 -4.32 16.59 9.30
C TYR A 297 -5.03 16.82 10.64
N SER A 298 -4.73 15.99 11.65
CA SER A 298 -5.37 16.08 12.94
C SER A 298 -4.95 17.35 13.70
N MET A 299 -5.68 17.66 14.77
CA MET A 299 -5.20 18.57 15.80
C MET A 299 -4.79 17.72 17.01
N PRO A 300 -3.50 17.38 17.17
CA PRO A 300 -3.07 16.64 18.35
C PRO A 300 -3.38 17.43 19.62
N PHE A 301 -3.82 16.74 20.67
CA PHE A 301 -4.08 17.28 22.00
C PHE A 301 -2.90 18.13 22.48
N GLU A 302 -1.67 17.66 22.24
CA GLU A 302 -0.46 18.33 22.69
C GLU A 302 -0.18 19.65 21.96
N VAL A 303 -0.66 19.84 20.73
CA VAL A 303 -0.56 21.15 20.06
C VAL A 303 -1.39 22.18 20.81
N SER A 304 -2.62 21.82 21.17
CA SER A 304 -3.52 22.70 21.93
C SER A 304 -3.01 22.94 23.36
N LEU A 305 -2.44 21.91 23.99
CA LEU A 305 -1.79 22.04 25.30
C LEU A 305 -0.59 22.99 25.25
N ALA A 306 0.30 22.85 24.26
CA ALA A 306 1.44 23.75 24.10
C ALA A 306 1.01 25.21 23.87
N LEU A 307 -0.06 25.41 23.09
CA LEU A 307 -0.69 26.72 22.91
C LEU A 307 -1.28 27.27 24.22
N LEU A 308 -1.93 26.43 25.04
CA LEU A 308 -2.46 26.83 26.35
C LEU A 308 -1.34 27.28 27.28
N MET A 309 -0.29 26.47 27.39
CA MET A 309 0.85 26.75 28.26
C MET A 309 1.59 28.02 27.86
N THR A 310 1.64 28.36 26.57
CA THR A 310 2.38 29.53 26.07
C THR A 310 1.52 30.80 26.01
N SER A 311 0.25 30.68 25.61
CA SER A 311 -0.70 31.80 25.56
C SER A 311 -1.26 32.17 26.93
N GLN A 312 -1.39 31.20 27.84
CA GLN A 312 -2.12 31.30 29.12
C GLN A 312 -3.55 31.82 28.94
N ASN A 313 -4.23 31.37 27.88
CA ASN A 313 -5.58 31.79 27.57
C ASN A 313 -6.40 30.61 27.03
N SER A 314 -7.28 30.05 27.86
CA SER A 314 -8.15 28.95 27.46
C SER A 314 -9.10 29.35 26.35
N GLY A 315 -9.72 30.53 26.42
CA GLY A 315 -10.67 30.97 25.39
C GLY A 315 -10.08 30.98 23.97
N TYR A 316 -8.80 31.36 23.82
CA TYR A 316 -8.09 31.28 22.55
C TYR A 316 -7.85 29.83 22.11
N CYS A 317 -7.39 28.98 23.02
CA CYS A 317 -7.09 27.58 22.70
C CYS A 317 -8.37 26.77 22.41
N GLU A 318 -9.47 27.07 23.10
CA GLU A 318 -10.79 26.54 22.79
C GLU A 318 -11.24 26.95 21.38
N ALA A 319 -10.99 28.20 20.98
CA ALA A 319 -11.30 28.65 19.61
C ALA A 319 -10.43 27.94 18.55
N VAL A 320 -9.18 27.61 18.88
CA VAL A 320 -8.30 26.78 18.04
C VAL A 320 -8.82 25.35 17.93
N ALA A 321 -9.26 24.75 19.04
CA ALA A 321 -9.90 23.44 19.04
C ALA A 321 -11.20 23.43 18.21
N ASP A 322 -12.06 24.44 18.39
CA ASP A 322 -13.29 24.60 17.61
C ASP A 322 -13.02 24.83 16.12
N LEU A 323 -11.87 25.42 15.75
CA LEU A 323 -11.43 25.52 14.37
C LEU A 323 -11.08 24.15 13.78
N ALA A 324 -10.34 23.32 14.53
CA ALA A 324 -10.01 21.96 14.11
C ALA A 324 -11.25 21.08 13.95
N LYS A 325 -12.23 21.20 14.84
CA LYS A 325 -13.50 20.46 14.78
C LYS A 325 -14.37 20.80 13.56
N LYS A 326 -14.08 21.90 12.87
CA LYS A 326 -14.75 22.29 11.60
C LYS A 326 -14.07 21.70 10.36
N SER A 327 -13.03 20.88 10.55
CA SER A 327 -12.34 20.23 9.44
C SER A 327 -13.30 19.29 8.69
N ASN A 328 -12.97 18.96 7.44
CA ASN A 328 -13.63 17.92 6.66
C ASN A 328 -12.58 17.13 5.90
N ILE A 329 -12.60 15.80 6.03
CA ILE A 329 -11.65 14.89 5.39
C ILE A 329 -12.45 13.87 4.58
N TYR A 330 -12.39 13.96 3.25
CA TYR A 330 -13.07 13.02 2.35
C TYR A 330 -12.08 11.97 1.86
N ILE A 331 -12.39 10.70 2.14
CA ILE A 331 -11.67 9.53 1.64
C ILE A 331 -12.59 8.81 0.65
N ASP A 332 -12.13 8.67 -0.58
CA ASP A 332 -12.83 7.94 -1.63
C ASP A 332 -12.31 6.50 -1.70
N ILE A 333 -13.23 5.56 -1.72
CA ILE A 333 -13.04 4.12 -1.93
C ILE A 333 -13.37 3.82 -3.38
N GLN A 334 -12.47 3.22 -4.12
CA GLN A 334 -12.54 3.02 -5.55
C GLN A 334 -12.67 1.53 -5.85
N ASP A 335 -13.74 1.16 -6.55
CA ASP A 335 -13.95 -0.20 -7.03
C ASP A 335 -13.11 -0.43 -8.28
N ASN A 336 -11.98 -1.10 -8.12
CA ASN A 336 -11.16 -1.60 -9.23
C ASN A 336 -11.67 -2.98 -9.62
N ALA A 337 -12.37 -3.05 -10.75
CA ALA A 337 -13.02 -4.26 -11.22
C ALA A 337 -12.23 -4.90 -12.36
N THR A 338 -12.06 -6.22 -12.32
CA THR A 338 -11.58 -7.03 -13.43
C THR A 338 -12.63 -8.06 -13.79
N THR A 339 -13.06 -8.08 -15.05
CA THR A 339 -13.96 -9.11 -15.58
C THR A 339 -13.25 -9.87 -16.68
N SER A 340 -13.05 -11.17 -16.53
CA SER A 340 -12.49 -12.05 -17.54
C SER A 340 -13.54 -13.04 -18.02
N VAL A 341 -13.78 -13.06 -19.33
CA VAL A 341 -14.69 -14.01 -20.00
C VAL A 341 -13.85 -14.98 -20.81
N LEU A 342 -13.71 -16.21 -20.30
CA LEU A 342 -13.09 -17.33 -20.96
C LEU A 342 -14.14 -18.09 -21.76
N THR A 343 -13.96 -18.18 -23.08
CA THR A 343 -14.84 -18.95 -23.97
C THR A 343 -14.06 -20.08 -24.61
N ASP A 344 -14.41 -21.31 -24.24
CA ASP A 344 -13.87 -22.52 -24.83
C ASP A 344 -14.87 -23.11 -25.80
N VAL A 345 -14.50 -23.20 -27.08
CA VAL A 345 -15.28 -23.83 -28.14
C VAL A 345 -14.61 -25.15 -28.51
N TYR A 346 -15.32 -26.25 -28.26
CA TYR A 346 -14.89 -27.59 -28.62
C TYR A 346 -15.54 -27.98 -29.94
N SER A 347 -14.70 -28.31 -30.93
CA SER A 347 -15.10 -28.70 -32.28
C SER A 347 -14.42 -30.01 -32.69
N TYR A 348 -14.91 -30.63 -33.76
CA TYR A 348 -14.27 -31.77 -34.41
C TYR A 348 -14.33 -31.58 -35.92
N ASP A 349 -13.42 -32.23 -36.64
CA ASP A 349 -13.50 -32.42 -38.07
C ASP A 349 -13.96 -33.84 -38.38
N SER A 350 -14.68 -34.02 -39.49
CA SER A 350 -15.16 -35.33 -39.92
C SER A 350 -14.84 -35.58 -41.38
N ASP A 351 -14.18 -36.70 -41.68
CA ASP A 351 -14.13 -37.24 -43.03
C ASP A 351 -15.28 -38.21 -43.24
N PHE A 352 -15.86 -38.15 -44.43
CA PHE A 352 -16.89 -39.06 -44.87
C PHE A 352 -16.43 -39.81 -46.11
N GLU A 353 -16.53 -41.14 -46.05
CA GLU A 353 -16.53 -42.00 -47.22
C GLU A 353 -17.97 -42.22 -47.68
N LEU A 354 -18.24 -41.84 -48.92
CA LEU A 354 -19.54 -41.92 -49.54
C LEU A 354 -19.51 -43.00 -50.61
N GLU A 355 -20.44 -43.95 -50.53
CA GLU A 355 -20.64 -44.97 -51.56
C GLU A 355 -22.08 -44.93 -52.04
N ARG A 356 -22.28 -44.77 -53.35
CA ARG A 356 -23.60 -44.73 -53.96
C ARG A 356 -23.75 -45.77 -55.05
N TYR A 357 -24.78 -46.59 -54.92
CA TYR A 357 -25.18 -47.59 -55.90
C TYR A 357 -26.45 -47.15 -56.61
N VAL A 358 -26.39 -47.03 -57.94
CA VAL A 358 -27.50 -46.57 -58.77
C VAL A 358 -27.74 -47.53 -59.91
N LYS A 359 -28.98 -47.98 -60.04
CA LYS A 359 -29.50 -48.72 -61.18
C LYS A 359 -30.50 -47.85 -61.91
N TYR A 360 -30.31 -47.64 -63.19
CA TYR A 360 -31.12 -46.72 -63.98
C TYR A 360 -31.36 -47.26 -65.38
N ARG A 361 -32.35 -46.69 -66.05
CA ARG A 361 -32.69 -47.02 -67.44
C ARG A 361 -32.36 -45.84 -68.34
N THR A 362 -31.67 -46.10 -69.43
CA THR A 362 -31.52 -45.14 -70.54
C THR A 362 -32.40 -45.54 -71.69
N VAL A 363 -33.13 -44.58 -72.23
CA VAL A 363 -33.95 -44.75 -73.42
C VAL A 363 -33.24 -44.02 -74.56
N THR A 364 -32.69 -44.78 -75.51
CA THR A 364 -32.15 -44.17 -76.73
C THR A 364 -33.18 -44.31 -77.83
N GLU A 365 -33.68 -43.19 -78.32
CA GLU A 365 -34.53 -43.13 -79.51
C GLU A 365 -33.66 -42.72 -80.69
N THR A 366 -33.41 -43.66 -81.61
CA THR A 366 -32.75 -43.32 -82.86
C THR A 366 -33.81 -42.95 -83.88
N GLU A 367 -33.78 -41.72 -84.39
CA GLU A 367 -34.69 -41.33 -85.46
C GLU A 367 -34.46 -42.23 -86.68
N GLY A 368 -35.54 -42.85 -87.16
CA GLY A 368 -35.48 -43.77 -88.29
C GLY A 368 -34.87 -43.10 -89.52
N ALA A 369 -33.80 -43.70 -90.05
CA ALA A 369 -33.14 -43.23 -91.24
C ALA A 369 -34.09 -43.26 -92.45
N LEU A 370 -34.01 -42.20 -93.27
CA LEU A 370 -34.71 -42.13 -94.55
C LEU A 370 -33.93 -42.98 -95.57
N VAL A 371 -34.46 -44.15 -95.91
CA VAL A 371 -33.85 -45.02 -96.93
C VAL A 371 -34.56 -44.79 -98.25
N ARG A 372 -33.79 -44.43 -99.28
CA ARG A 372 -34.29 -44.23 -100.64
C ARG A 372 -34.07 -45.52 -101.43
N SER A 373 -35.16 -46.15 -101.87
CA SER A 373 -35.08 -47.40 -102.64
C SER A 373 -34.50 -47.14 -104.05
N PRO A 374 -33.52 -47.92 -104.54
CA PRO A 374 -32.83 -47.65 -105.80
C PRO A 374 -33.73 -47.72 -107.05
N THR A 375 -34.93 -48.31 -106.93
CA THR A 375 -35.79 -48.62 -108.08
C THR A 375 -37.13 -47.91 -108.10
N THR A 376 -37.50 -47.12 -107.08
CA THR A 376 -38.87 -46.54 -107.02
C THR A 376 -38.98 -45.08 -106.55
N GLU A 377 -37.89 -44.35 -106.26
CA GLU A 377 -37.91 -42.96 -105.71
C GLU A 377 -38.74 -42.74 -104.42
N ILE A 378 -39.34 -43.78 -103.84
CA ILE A 378 -40.06 -43.70 -102.57
C ILE A 378 -39.04 -43.60 -101.43
N VAL A 379 -39.18 -42.57 -100.60
CA VAL A 379 -38.44 -42.42 -99.34
C VAL A 379 -39.28 -43.00 -98.22
N THR A 380 -38.84 -44.12 -97.65
CA THR A 380 -39.54 -44.74 -96.51
C THR A 380 -38.72 -44.45 -95.26
N ARG A 381 -39.35 -43.84 -94.25
CA ARG A 381 -38.74 -43.67 -92.93
C ARG A 381 -38.80 -45.02 -92.22
N LEU A 382 -37.64 -45.58 -91.86
CA LEU A 382 -37.61 -46.79 -91.03
C LEU A 382 -38.28 -46.51 -89.67
N PRO A 383 -38.90 -47.51 -89.02
CA PRO A 383 -39.46 -47.31 -87.69
C PRO A 383 -38.34 -46.88 -86.73
N ALA A 384 -38.59 -45.81 -85.96
CA ALA A 384 -37.67 -45.40 -84.90
C ALA A 384 -37.52 -46.57 -83.92
N THR A 385 -36.28 -46.98 -83.66
CA THR A 385 -35.99 -48.01 -82.67
C THR A 385 -35.80 -47.33 -81.32
N ARG A 386 -36.72 -47.64 -80.40
CA ARG A 386 -36.58 -47.29 -78.97
C ARG A 386 -35.86 -48.45 -78.30
N THR A 387 -34.60 -48.24 -77.94
CA THR A 387 -33.82 -49.23 -77.19
C THR A 387 -33.79 -48.77 -75.74
N GLU A 388 -34.39 -49.55 -74.87
CA GLU A 388 -34.26 -49.40 -73.43
C GLU A 388 -33.09 -50.25 -72.96
N THR A 389 -32.12 -49.62 -72.31
CA THR A 389 -30.98 -50.31 -71.70
C THR A 389 -31.01 -50.04 -70.21
N ILE A 390 -31.04 -51.13 -69.43
CA ILE A 390 -30.83 -51.05 -67.99
C ILE A 390 -29.32 -50.96 -67.78
N ASN A 391 -28.88 -49.86 -67.19
CA ASN A 391 -27.49 -49.67 -66.80
C ASN A 391 -27.40 -49.72 -65.28
N THR A 392 -26.31 -50.30 -64.82
CA THR A 392 -25.92 -50.34 -63.42
C THR A 392 -24.51 -49.78 -63.33
N TYR A 393 -24.27 -48.88 -62.38
CA TYR A 393 -22.91 -48.60 -61.95
C TYR A 393 -22.46 -49.76 -61.04
N ASP A 394 -22.06 -50.88 -61.64
CA ASP A 394 -21.65 -52.14 -60.99
C ASP A 394 -20.53 -52.78 -61.86
N PRO A 395 -19.44 -53.39 -61.33
CA PRO A 395 -19.23 -53.93 -59.97
C PRO A 395 -18.74 -52.94 -58.90
N TYR A 396 -18.64 -51.64 -59.19
CA TYR A 396 -18.10 -50.65 -58.26
C TYR A 396 -19.09 -49.52 -58.00
N PRO A 397 -19.43 -49.24 -56.72
CA PRO A 397 -20.24 -48.07 -56.38
C PRO A 397 -19.52 -46.78 -56.79
N MET A 398 -20.27 -45.71 -57.02
CA MET A 398 -19.68 -44.38 -57.12
C MET A 398 -19.14 -44.01 -55.73
N THR A 399 -17.84 -43.76 -55.66
CA THR A 399 -17.17 -43.40 -54.41
C THR A 399 -16.85 -41.91 -54.39
N GLY A 400 -17.00 -41.27 -53.24
CA GLY A 400 -16.58 -39.89 -53.01
C GLY A 400 -16.09 -39.72 -51.58
N ASN A 401 -15.11 -38.85 -51.38
CA ASN A 401 -14.63 -38.48 -50.05
C ASN A 401 -14.88 -37.00 -49.82
N VAL A 402 -15.40 -36.65 -48.65
CA VAL A 402 -15.57 -35.25 -48.25
C VAL A 402 -15.13 -35.06 -46.81
N THR A 403 -14.37 -34.01 -46.56
CA THR A 403 -14.06 -33.52 -45.22
C THR A 403 -14.95 -32.32 -44.93
N LEU A 404 -15.65 -32.33 -43.79
CA LEU A 404 -16.41 -31.19 -43.29
C LEU A 404 -15.69 -30.62 -42.06
N ASN A 405 -15.46 -29.31 -42.05
CA ASN A 405 -14.68 -28.64 -41.00
C ASN A 405 -15.57 -27.93 -39.95
N ASN A 406 -15.13 -27.96 -38.69
CA ASN A 406 -15.53 -27.07 -37.57
C ASN A 406 -17.01 -27.10 -37.12
N SER A 407 -17.58 -28.28 -36.84
CA SER A 407 -18.85 -28.33 -36.10
C SER A 407 -18.62 -28.19 -34.59
N ALA A 408 -18.90 -27.00 -34.04
CA ALA A 408 -18.86 -26.77 -32.59
C ALA A 408 -19.93 -27.62 -31.89
N TYR A 409 -19.52 -28.47 -30.95
CA TYR A 409 -20.44 -29.38 -30.27
C TYR A 409 -20.69 -29.02 -28.80
N LYS A 410 -19.72 -28.33 -28.17
CA LYS A 410 -19.79 -27.82 -26.80
C LYS A 410 -19.12 -26.46 -26.74
N THR A 411 -19.77 -25.51 -26.08
CA THR A 411 -19.19 -24.21 -25.73
C THR A 411 -19.27 -24.04 -24.22
N THR A 412 -18.15 -23.74 -23.58
CA THR A 412 -18.08 -23.33 -22.17
C THR A 412 -17.76 -21.85 -22.12
N VAL A 413 -18.59 -21.06 -21.44
CA VAL A 413 -18.32 -19.65 -21.14
C VAL A 413 -18.15 -19.51 -19.63
N GLN A 414 -16.95 -19.14 -19.19
CA GLN A 414 -16.67 -18.83 -17.80
C GLN A 414 -16.44 -17.31 -17.64
N THR A 415 -17.27 -16.67 -16.83
CA THR A 415 -17.13 -15.26 -16.46
C THR A 415 -16.59 -15.16 -15.05
N LEU A 416 -15.37 -14.68 -14.91
CA LEU A 416 -14.71 -14.36 -13.64
C LEU A 416 -14.81 -12.86 -13.41
N LYS A 417 -15.33 -12.43 -12.25
CA LYS A 417 -15.36 -11.03 -11.86
C LYS A 417 -14.66 -10.87 -10.52
N ASN A 418 -13.79 -9.89 -10.40
CA ASN A 418 -13.16 -9.49 -9.14
C ASN A 418 -13.33 -7.98 -8.95
N ILE A 419 -13.79 -7.56 -7.78
CA ILE A 419 -13.92 -6.16 -7.36
C ILE A 419 -13.03 -5.95 -6.14
N ASN A 420 -11.87 -5.34 -6.37
CA ASN A 420 -10.95 -4.94 -5.32
C ASN A 420 -11.15 -3.48 -4.96
N VAL A 421 -11.13 -3.17 -3.66
CA VAL A 421 -11.32 -1.79 -3.19
C VAL A 421 -9.97 -1.13 -2.87
N TYR A 422 -9.79 0.09 -3.36
CA TYR A 422 -8.62 0.94 -3.11
C TYR A 422 -9.05 2.26 -2.48
N LEU A 423 -8.25 2.81 -1.58
CA LEU A 423 -8.60 4.06 -0.89
C LEU A 423 -7.70 5.17 -1.35
N CYS A 424 -8.26 6.37 -1.33
CA CYS A 424 -7.53 7.60 -1.59
C CYS A 424 -8.15 8.76 -0.83
N VAL A 425 -7.32 9.74 -0.47
CA VAL A 425 -7.86 11.00 0.06
C VAL A 425 -8.33 11.81 -1.14
N LYS A 426 -9.63 12.15 -1.19
CA LYS A 426 -10.22 12.99 -2.24
C LYS A 426 -9.96 14.45 -1.95
N SER A 427 -10.31 14.89 -0.75
CA SER A 427 -10.14 16.29 -0.35
C SER A 427 -10.04 16.43 1.15
N VAL A 428 -9.26 17.40 1.60
CA VAL A 428 -9.09 17.77 3.00
C VAL A 428 -9.32 19.27 3.09
N ASN A 429 -10.04 19.69 4.11
CA ASN A 429 -10.14 21.09 4.51
C ASN A 429 -9.99 21.13 6.03
N THR A 430 -8.81 21.50 6.53
CA THR A 430 -8.53 21.54 7.97
C THR A 430 -8.12 22.93 8.45
N TRP A 431 -7.77 23.02 9.72
CA TRP A 431 -7.32 24.22 10.40
C TRP A 431 -5.97 24.77 9.88
N ILE A 432 -5.17 23.98 9.15
CA ILE A 432 -3.85 24.38 8.60
C ILE A 432 -3.73 24.25 7.09
N THR A 433 -4.51 23.38 6.44
CA THR A 433 -4.30 23.06 5.03
C THR A 433 -5.59 22.68 4.32
N GLU A 434 -5.59 22.87 3.01
CA GLU A 434 -6.55 22.29 2.08
C GLU A 434 -5.80 21.37 1.11
N TYR A 435 -6.37 20.20 0.84
CA TYR A 435 -5.88 19.29 -0.19
C TYR A 435 -7.03 18.87 -1.08
N THR A 436 -6.77 18.70 -2.37
CA THR A 436 -7.71 18.10 -3.32
C THR A 436 -6.98 17.17 -4.27
N SER A 437 -7.65 16.12 -4.72
CA SER A 437 -7.18 15.28 -5.81
C SER A 437 -8.31 14.79 -6.70
N SER A 438 -7.94 14.44 -7.91
CA SER A 438 -8.84 13.89 -8.92
C SER A 438 -8.30 12.57 -9.44
N TYR A 439 -9.23 11.67 -9.77
CA TYR A 439 -8.95 10.34 -10.30
C TYR A 439 -9.68 10.15 -11.62
N THR A 440 -9.04 9.44 -12.54
CA THR A 440 -9.62 9.06 -13.82
C THR A 440 -9.88 7.56 -13.80
N ASN A 441 -11.11 7.16 -14.15
CA ASN A 441 -11.45 5.75 -14.36
C ASN A 441 -10.98 5.34 -15.76
N ASN A 442 -10.01 4.43 -15.81
CA ASN A 442 -9.43 3.89 -17.03
C ASN A 442 -9.99 2.49 -17.29
N VAL A 443 -10.63 2.33 -18.45
CA VAL A 443 -11.18 1.04 -18.91
C VAL A 443 -10.25 0.47 -19.98
N VAL A 444 -9.66 -0.68 -19.72
CA VAL A 444 -8.78 -1.41 -20.64
C VAL A 444 -9.47 -2.71 -21.05
N ASN A 445 -9.48 -3.00 -22.35
CA ASN A 445 -10.00 -4.26 -22.89
C ASN A 445 -8.87 -5.01 -23.60
N GLU A 446 -8.67 -6.26 -23.21
CA GLU A 446 -7.66 -7.15 -23.79
C GLU A 446 -8.32 -8.44 -24.29
N GLU A 447 -7.89 -8.92 -25.45
CA GLU A 447 -8.34 -10.18 -26.03
C GLU A 447 -7.11 -11.06 -26.31
N VAL A 448 -7.14 -12.28 -25.78
CA VAL A 448 -6.12 -13.31 -26.03
C VAL A 448 -6.82 -14.54 -26.60
N SER A 449 -6.32 -15.06 -27.71
CA SER A 449 -6.83 -16.29 -28.32
C SER A 449 -5.75 -17.36 -28.39
N SER A 450 -6.14 -18.60 -28.15
CA SER A 450 -5.29 -19.77 -28.26
C SER A 450 -6.06 -20.92 -28.93
N GLU A 451 -5.32 -21.72 -29.69
CA GLU A 451 -5.84 -22.87 -30.42
C GLU A 451 -5.06 -24.11 -30.00
N TRP A 452 -5.77 -25.17 -29.62
CA TRP A 452 -5.19 -26.45 -29.22
C TRP A 452 -5.78 -27.59 -30.05
N LEU A 453 -4.88 -28.49 -30.49
CA LEU A 453 -5.20 -29.72 -31.20
C LEU A 453 -4.66 -30.91 -30.37
N PRO A 454 -5.49 -31.88 -29.96
CA PRO A 454 -5.05 -33.10 -29.30
C PRO A 454 -4.18 -33.94 -30.22
N GLU A 455 -3.32 -34.79 -29.64
CA GLU A 455 -2.62 -35.84 -30.38
C GLU A 455 -3.61 -36.90 -30.91
N GLU A 456 -3.35 -37.35 -32.14
CA GLU A 456 -4.19 -38.29 -32.88
C GLU A 456 -4.19 -39.69 -32.27
N ASP A 457 -5.36 -40.18 -31.87
CA ASP A 457 -5.61 -41.62 -31.71
C ASP A 457 -5.92 -42.24 -33.09
N GLU A 458 -5.47 -43.48 -33.36
CA GLU A 458 -5.89 -44.24 -34.54
C GLU A 458 -7.37 -44.62 -34.43
N ILE A 459 -8.25 -43.88 -35.11
CA ILE A 459 -9.70 -44.12 -35.14
C ILE A 459 -10.10 -44.78 -36.49
N GLU A 460 -11.12 -45.63 -36.52
CA GLU A 460 -11.63 -46.29 -37.74
C GLU A 460 -12.95 -45.65 -38.23
N PHE A 461 -13.29 -45.83 -39.52
CA PHE A 461 -14.55 -45.38 -40.11
C PHE A 461 -15.74 -46.19 -39.60
N VAL A 462 -16.84 -45.51 -39.24
CA VAL A 462 -18.10 -46.11 -38.75
C VAL A 462 -19.25 -45.73 -39.66
N GLU A 463 -20.15 -46.68 -39.97
CA GLU A 463 -21.34 -46.44 -40.80
C GLU A 463 -22.37 -45.58 -40.06
N VAL A 464 -22.83 -44.49 -40.68
CA VAL A 464 -23.75 -43.52 -40.06
C VAL A 464 -25.03 -43.35 -40.90
N THR A 465 -26.19 -43.36 -40.23
CA THR A 465 -27.50 -43.38 -40.89
C THR A 465 -28.07 -42.01 -41.27
N ASP A 466 -27.55 -40.90 -40.74
CA ASP A 466 -28.24 -39.59 -40.77
C ASP A 466 -27.77 -38.58 -41.84
N TYR A 467 -26.67 -38.85 -42.56
CA TYR A 467 -26.09 -37.92 -43.54
C TYR A 467 -26.51 -38.21 -45.00
N HIS A 468 -27.76 -38.57 -45.24
CA HIS A 468 -28.25 -38.97 -46.58
C HIS A 468 -28.16 -37.86 -47.64
N SER A 469 -28.10 -36.59 -47.24
CA SER A 469 -27.94 -35.45 -48.15
C SER A 469 -26.52 -35.27 -48.70
N LEU A 470 -25.49 -35.83 -48.06
CA LEU A 470 -24.10 -35.70 -48.53
C LEU A 470 -23.88 -36.47 -49.84
N CYS A 471 -24.37 -37.71 -49.92
CA CYS A 471 -24.30 -38.49 -51.16
C CYS A 471 -25.05 -37.81 -52.31
N ASP A 472 -26.17 -37.14 -52.04
CA ASP A 472 -26.90 -36.37 -53.06
C ASP A 472 -26.16 -35.09 -53.51
N THR A 473 -25.43 -34.46 -52.59
CA THR A 473 -24.68 -33.22 -52.86
C THR A 473 -23.37 -33.48 -53.60
N TYR A 474 -22.59 -34.46 -53.14
CA TYR A 474 -21.22 -34.72 -53.61
C TYR A 474 -21.14 -35.83 -54.67
N ILE A 475 -22.15 -36.70 -54.75
CA ILE A 475 -22.28 -37.72 -55.80
C ILE A 475 -23.67 -37.57 -56.47
N PRO A 476 -23.92 -36.43 -57.16
CA PRO A 476 -25.23 -36.15 -57.74
C PRO A 476 -25.52 -37.09 -58.92
N ILE A 477 -26.77 -37.53 -59.03
CA ILE A 477 -27.25 -38.26 -60.21
C ILE A 477 -27.92 -37.26 -61.16
N SER A 478 -27.65 -37.40 -62.46
CA SER A 478 -28.36 -36.62 -63.48
C SER A 478 -29.88 -36.82 -63.39
N SER A 479 -30.61 -35.72 -63.40
CA SER A 479 -32.09 -35.70 -63.40
C SER A 479 -32.72 -36.29 -64.66
N GLU A 480 -31.93 -36.55 -65.70
CA GLU A 480 -32.39 -37.14 -66.97
C GLU A 480 -32.45 -38.67 -66.94
N LEU A 481 -31.97 -39.31 -65.86
CA LEU A 481 -31.94 -40.77 -65.74
C LEU A 481 -33.23 -41.31 -65.07
N ASP A 482 -33.79 -42.39 -65.63
CA ASP A 482 -34.92 -43.11 -65.03
C ASP A 482 -34.40 -44.10 -63.97
N ILE A 483 -34.36 -43.67 -62.71
CA ILE A 483 -33.75 -44.40 -61.60
C ILE A 483 -34.67 -45.53 -61.12
N MET A 484 -34.15 -46.75 -61.12
CA MET A 484 -34.84 -47.95 -60.66
C MET A 484 -34.46 -48.34 -59.23
N GLU A 485 -33.21 -48.08 -58.82
CA GLU A 485 -32.71 -48.36 -57.47
C GLU A 485 -31.61 -47.36 -57.12
N ASN A 486 -31.65 -46.82 -55.90
CA ASN A 486 -30.67 -45.89 -55.37
C ASN A 486 -30.41 -46.25 -53.91
N ARG A 487 -29.21 -46.75 -53.62
CA ARG A 487 -28.74 -47.02 -52.26
C ARG A 487 -27.50 -46.19 -52.01
N ALA A 488 -27.45 -45.53 -50.87
CA ALA A 488 -26.28 -44.76 -50.45
C ALA A 488 -25.85 -45.28 -49.08
N THR A 489 -24.54 -45.40 -48.89
CA THR A 489 -23.91 -45.71 -47.62
C THR A 489 -22.90 -44.60 -47.33
N THR A 490 -22.96 -44.06 -46.12
CA THR A 490 -22.05 -43.02 -45.64
C THR A 490 -21.31 -43.60 -44.44
N LYS A 491 -19.98 -43.57 -44.48
CA LYS A 491 -19.13 -43.86 -43.33
C LYS A 491 -18.47 -42.59 -42.87
N GLU A 492 -18.46 -42.34 -41.57
CA GLU A 492 -17.82 -41.19 -40.96
C GLU A 492 -16.57 -41.64 -40.20
N LYS A 493 -15.53 -40.83 -40.24
CA LYS A 493 -14.42 -40.88 -39.31
C LYS A 493 -14.19 -39.48 -38.75
N LYS A 494 -14.23 -39.36 -37.42
CA LYS A 494 -14.02 -38.10 -36.70
C LYS A 494 -12.55 -37.96 -36.36
N TYR A 495 -11.97 -36.81 -36.67
CA TYR A 495 -10.57 -36.48 -36.42
C TYR A 495 -10.52 -35.23 -35.55
N ASN A 496 -9.60 -35.24 -34.59
CA ASN A 496 -9.07 -34.06 -33.91
C ASN A 496 -10.10 -33.16 -33.22
N LYS A 497 -10.21 -33.29 -31.89
CA LYS A 497 -11.00 -32.36 -31.07
C LYS A 497 -10.30 -31.02 -30.98
N LYS A 498 -10.56 -30.10 -31.90
CA LYS A 498 -10.01 -28.74 -31.82
C LYS A 498 -10.69 -27.96 -30.70
N MET A 499 -9.89 -27.35 -29.83
CA MET A 499 -10.34 -26.41 -28.82
C MET A 499 -9.83 -25.02 -29.17
N ASN A 500 -10.75 -24.08 -29.35
CA ASN A 500 -10.42 -22.66 -29.42
C ASN A 500 -10.78 -22.04 -28.08
N SER A 501 -9.81 -21.40 -27.42
CA SER A 501 -10.02 -20.69 -26.17
C SER A 501 -9.76 -19.21 -26.39
N THR A 502 -10.77 -18.38 -26.12
CA THR A 502 -10.66 -16.92 -26.15
C THR A 502 -10.90 -16.35 -24.77
N THR A 503 -9.96 -15.55 -24.28
CA THR A 503 -10.09 -14.79 -23.04
C THR A 503 -10.27 -13.32 -23.38
N ASN A 504 -11.39 -12.74 -22.97
CA ASN A 504 -11.62 -11.30 -23.02
C ASN A 504 -11.56 -10.74 -21.60
N THR A 505 -10.65 -9.82 -21.33
CA THR A 505 -10.49 -9.19 -20.03
C THR A 505 -10.81 -7.70 -20.12
N THR A 506 -11.75 -7.24 -19.30
CA THR A 506 -12.04 -5.82 -19.08
C THR A 506 -11.57 -5.44 -17.69
N SER A 507 -10.69 -4.44 -17.60
CA SER A 507 -10.16 -3.90 -16.35
C SER A 507 -10.57 -2.44 -16.18
N ASN A 508 -11.24 -2.14 -15.08
CA ASN A 508 -11.58 -0.78 -14.65
C ASN A 508 -10.66 -0.40 -13.49
N THR A 509 -9.84 0.63 -13.68
CA THR A 509 -8.89 1.08 -12.66
C THR A 509 -8.95 2.58 -12.49
N TYR A 510 -8.99 3.03 -11.25
CA TYR A 510 -8.88 4.45 -10.93
C TYR A 510 -7.40 4.84 -10.78
N THR A 511 -6.98 5.87 -11.50
CA THR A 511 -5.62 6.41 -11.42
C THR A 511 -5.65 7.89 -11.06
N LYS A 512 -4.80 8.31 -10.12
CA LYS A 512 -4.69 9.72 -9.73
C LYS A 512 -4.20 10.54 -10.93
N SER A 513 -4.96 11.57 -11.30
CA SER A 513 -4.61 12.44 -12.43
C SER A 513 -3.97 13.74 -11.97
N THR A 514 -4.46 14.34 -10.88
CA THR A 514 -3.86 15.54 -10.27
C THR A 514 -4.06 15.57 -8.76
N SER A 515 -3.21 16.31 -8.05
CA SER A 515 -3.46 16.78 -6.69
C SER A 515 -2.98 18.22 -6.50
N THR A 516 -3.48 18.85 -5.44
CA THR A 516 -3.07 20.20 -5.03
C THR A 516 -3.16 20.31 -3.52
N VAL A 517 -2.09 20.80 -2.90
CA VAL A 517 -2.05 21.21 -1.49
C VAL A 517 -2.01 22.74 -1.44
N ILE A 518 -2.86 23.32 -0.59
CA ILE A 518 -2.98 24.76 -0.36
C ILE A 518 -2.80 25.01 1.14
N GLU A 519 -1.97 25.99 1.47
CA GLU A 519 -1.83 26.49 2.84
C GLU A 519 -3.01 27.40 3.20
N THR A 520 -3.54 27.27 4.41
CA THR A 520 -4.64 28.14 4.88
C THR A 520 -4.30 28.83 6.21
N PRO A 521 -3.18 29.59 6.26
CA PRO A 521 -2.73 30.23 7.50
C PRO A 521 -3.75 31.22 8.07
N GLU A 522 -4.59 31.81 7.22
CA GLU A 522 -5.66 32.72 7.62
C GLU A 522 -6.65 32.10 8.59
N LYS A 523 -6.94 30.79 8.49
CA LYS A 523 -7.86 30.10 9.40
C LYS A 523 -7.36 30.20 10.84
N PHE A 524 -6.12 29.77 11.08
CA PHE A 524 -5.51 29.83 12.41
C PHE A 524 -5.20 31.27 12.86
N LEU A 525 -4.57 32.09 12.00
CA LEU A 525 -4.12 33.42 12.40
C LEU A 525 -5.26 34.43 12.59
N SER A 526 -6.42 34.21 11.96
CA SER A 526 -7.62 35.01 12.21
C SER A 526 -8.06 34.95 13.68
N LEU A 527 -7.71 33.89 14.42
CA LEU A 527 -7.98 33.75 15.86
C LEU A 527 -7.09 34.66 16.74
N LEU A 528 -6.19 35.46 16.17
CA LEU A 528 -5.40 36.42 16.94
C LEU A 528 -5.83 37.86 16.63
N LYS A 529 -6.03 38.16 15.36
CA LYS A 529 -6.42 39.50 14.88
C LYS A 529 -7.14 39.40 13.53
N ILE A 530 -7.88 40.46 13.18
CA ILE A 530 -8.59 40.59 11.91
C ILE A 530 -8.49 42.03 11.38
N ASP A 531 -8.81 42.22 10.10
CA ASP A 531 -8.98 43.51 9.46
C ASP A 531 -10.08 44.32 10.15
N LEU A 532 -9.80 45.59 10.40
CA LEU A 532 -10.67 46.49 11.15
C LEU A 532 -11.99 46.81 10.41
N ASN A 533 -11.98 46.73 9.08
CA ASN A 533 -13.10 47.11 8.21
C ASN A 533 -13.92 45.89 7.76
N THR A 534 -13.27 44.79 7.40
CA THR A 534 -13.95 43.58 6.88
C THR A 534 -14.24 42.56 7.96
N GLY A 535 -13.47 42.54 9.05
CA GLY A 535 -13.53 41.51 10.07
C GLY A 535 -12.90 40.17 9.65
N GLU A 536 -12.17 40.13 8.53
CA GLU A 536 -11.48 38.94 8.02
C GLU A 536 -9.97 39.07 8.18
N PHE A 537 -9.22 37.97 8.17
CA PHE A 537 -7.76 38.02 8.21
C PHE A 537 -7.17 38.20 6.80
N ASP A 538 -6.45 39.30 6.59
CA ASP A 538 -5.72 39.55 5.35
C ASP A 538 -4.29 39.00 5.45
N ALA A 539 -4.06 37.79 4.94
CA ALA A 539 -2.74 37.15 4.96
C ALA A 539 -1.72 37.82 4.02
N GLN A 540 -2.18 38.60 3.03
CA GLN A 540 -1.34 39.29 2.06
C GLN A 540 -0.90 40.67 2.58
N ASN A 541 -1.69 41.30 3.45
CA ASN A 541 -1.36 42.58 4.07
C ASN A 541 -1.64 42.57 5.57
N LEU A 542 -0.67 42.06 6.32
CA LEU A 542 -0.75 41.92 7.77
C LEU A 542 -0.92 43.23 8.54
N SER A 543 -0.57 44.36 7.91
CA SER A 543 -0.74 45.70 8.49
C SER A 543 -2.20 46.17 8.49
N ASN A 544 -3.06 45.56 7.66
CA ASN A 544 -4.50 45.80 7.66
C ASN A 544 -5.19 45.14 8.87
N ASN A 545 -4.63 44.03 9.37
CA ASN A 545 -5.14 43.33 10.55
C ASN A 545 -4.75 44.08 11.83
N THR A 546 -5.57 45.03 12.28
CA THR A 546 -5.27 45.89 13.45
C THR A 546 -6.23 45.72 14.62
N GLN A 547 -7.30 44.93 14.46
CA GLN A 547 -8.22 44.60 15.54
C GLN A 547 -7.79 43.30 16.26
N LYS A 548 -7.47 43.39 17.55
CA LYS A 548 -7.20 42.22 18.40
C LYS A 548 -8.51 41.57 18.85
N LEU A 549 -8.56 40.24 18.82
CA LEU A 549 -9.68 39.49 19.36
C LEU A 549 -9.62 39.39 20.90
N GLN A 550 -10.78 39.53 21.54
CA GLN A 550 -10.89 39.39 22.98
C GLN A 550 -11.31 37.96 23.34
N TYR A 551 -10.57 37.35 24.27
CA TYR A 551 -10.82 36.00 24.76
C TYR A 551 -11.02 36.00 26.28
N LYS A 552 -11.71 34.99 26.79
CA LYS A 552 -11.93 34.78 28.22
C LYS A 552 -10.59 34.41 28.90
N ASN A 553 -10.31 35.00 30.07
CA ASN A 553 -9.08 34.74 30.84
C ASN A 553 -9.34 33.72 31.96
N ILE A 554 -8.28 33.01 32.37
CA ILE A 554 -8.23 32.24 33.61
C ILE A 554 -7.66 33.16 34.69
N GLY A 555 -8.41 33.39 35.77
CA GLY A 555 -8.01 34.25 36.88
C GLY A 555 -8.21 35.76 36.62
N GLU A 556 -8.97 36.43 37.47
CA GLU A 556 -9.08 37.89 37.46
C GLU A 556 -7.80 38.51 38.01
N THR A 557 -7.01 39.23 37.19
CA THR A 557 -6.32 40.47 37.62
C THR A 557 -5.52 41.20 36.52
N THR A 558 -5.23 40.60 35.36
CA THR A 558 -4.56 41.31 34.27
C THR A 558 -5.01 40.79 32.91
N ALA A 559 -5.61 41.66 32.10
CA ALA A 559 -5.99 41.35 30.72
C ALA A 559 -4.75 41.11 29.86
N PHE A 560 -4.27 39.87 29.78
CA PHE A 560 -3.22 39.49 28.86
C PHE A 560 -3.86 39.11 27.52
N SER A 561 -3.45 39.81 26.45
CA SER A 561 -3.80 39.40 25.09
C SER A 561 -3.03 38.11 24.77
N PRO A 562 -3.71 37.02 24.34
CA PRO A 562 -3.05 35.74 24.05
C PRO A 562 -1.89 35.90 23.07
N GLU A 563 -2.06 36.78 22.08
CA GLU A 563 -1.03 37.20 21.14
C GLU A 563 0.27 37.64 21.82
N ASN A 564 0.20 38.55 22.81
CA ASN A 564 1.40 39.09 23.44
C ASN A 564 2.19 37.98 24.16
N ASN A 565 1.49 37.07 24.84
CA ASN A 565 2.09 35.96 25.56
C ASN A 565 2.74 34.96 24.59
N LEU A 566 2.00 34.55 23.55
CA LEU A 566 2.48 33.68 22.49
C LEU A 566 3.75 34.25 21.83
N LEU A 567 3.70 35.50 21.35
CA LEU A 567 4.84 36.13 20.69
C LEU A 567 6.08 36.24 21.60
N SER A 568 5.87 36.46 22.90
CA SER A 568 6.98 36.50 23.88
C SER A 568 7.54 35.13 24.24
N SER A 569 6.82 34.05 23.91
CA SER A 569 7.11 32.66 24.32
C SER A 569 7.26 31.70 23.13
N LEU A 570 7.47 32.20 21.90
CA LEU A 570 7.53 31.36 20.68
C LEU A 570 8.59 30.25 20.77
N GLU A 571 9.77 30.54 21.31
CA GLU A 571 10.82 29.52 21.48
C GLU A 571 10.37 28.39 22.43
N VAL A 572 9.57 28.71 23.45
CA VAL A 572 9.00 27.70 24.35
C VAL A 572 7.95 26.88 23.61
N LEU A 573 7.10 27.52 22.80
CA LEU A 573 6.10 26.83 21.97
C LEU A 573 6.77 25.82 21.04
N TYR A 574 7.78 26.27 20.28
CA TYR A 574 8.50 25.40 19.35
C TYR A 574 9.19 24.26 20.08
N SER A 575 9.81 24.54 21.24
CA SER A 575 10.47 23.49 22.02
C SER A 575 9.48 22.44 22.55
N LEU A 576 8.31 22.84 23.06
CA LEU A 576 7.29 21.89 23.54
C LEU A 576 6.81 21.00 22.38
N ILE A 577 6.48 21.59 21.24
CA ILE A 577 6.05 20.88 20.04
C ILE A 577 7.15 19.93 19.53
N SER A 578 8.39 20.39 19.44
CA SER A 578 9.51 19.55 18.97
C SER A 578 9.89 18.42 19.95
N SER A 579 9.49 18.53 21.22
CA SER A 579 9.85 17.57 22.27
C SER A 579 8.98 16.32 22.30
N ASN A 580 7.89 16.29 21.52
CA ASN A 580 6.95 15.18 21.48
C ASN A 580 6.84 14.64 20.04
N SER A 581 7.03 13.34 19.86
CA SER A 581 7.02 12.66 18.56
C SER A 581 5.71 12.81 17.78
N ARG A 582 4.57 13.00 18.45
CA ARG A 582 3.26 13.23 17.82
C ARG A 582 3.11 14.64 17.24
N THR A 583 3.91 15.59 17.74
CA THR A 583 3.78 17.01 17.35
C THR A 583 5.01 17.58 16.65
N VAL A 584 6.13 16.85 16.62
CA VAL A 584 7.39 17.31 15.99
C VAL A 584 7.19 17.79 14.54
N ASN A 585 6.32 17.12 13.78
CA ASN A 585 6.02 17.49 12.38
C ASN A 585 5.27 18.84 12.24
N PHE A 586 4.72 19.39 13.32
CA PHE A 586 4.05 20.69 13.34
C PHE A 586 4.98 21.86 13.69
N GLU A 587 6.23 21.60 14.11
CA GLU A 587 7.17 22.66 14.51
C GLU A 587 7.36 23.69 13.38
N ASP A 588 7.64 23.22 12.18
CA ASP A 588 7.83 24.07 11.00
C ASP A 588 6.54 24.78 10.58
N THR A 589 5.37 24.15 10.81
CA THR A 589 4.06 24.78 10.56
C THR A 589 3.85 25.95 11.49
N MET A 590 4.12 25.77 12.78
CA MET A 590 3.99 26.83 13.76
C MET A 590 5.00 27.96 13.57
N LYS A 591 6.25 27.63 13.22
CA LYS A 591 7.26 28.63 12.85
C LYS A 591 6.78 29.48 11.67
N TYR A 592 6.30 28.83 10.61
CA TYR A 592 5.77 29.52 9.44
C TYR A 592 4.60 30.44 9.79
N LEU A 593 3.60 29.95 10.52
CA LEU A 593 2.42 30.73 10.91
C LEU A 593 2.81 32.01 11.68
N PHE A 594 3.76 31.91 12.63
CA PHE A 594 4.17 33.07 13.43
C PHE A 594 5.20 33.97 12.74
N ASP A 595 6.02 33.45 11.82
CA ASP A 595 6.87 34.29 10.98
C ASP A 595 6.05 35.08 9.95
N LEU A 596 5.01 34.46 9.38
CA LEU A 596 3.99 35.14 8.59
C LEU A 596 3.32 36.20 9.47
N TYR A 597 2.81 35.85 10.65
CA TYR A 597 2.17 36.82 11.55
C TYR A 597 3.04 38.06 11.87
N GLN A 598 4.35 37.87 12.04
CA GLN A 598 5.33 38.93 12.34
C GLN A 598 5.77 39.71 11.10
N GLY A 599 5.32 39.33 9.90
CA GLY A 599 5.72 39.93 8.62
C GLY A 599 7.18 39.67 8.26
N LYS A 600 7.77 38.59 8.79
CA LYS A 600 9.14 38.17 8.45
C LYS A 600 9.18 37.43 7.10
N VAL A 601 8.07 36.80 6.73
CA VAL A 601 7.84 36.15 5.43
C VAL A 601 6.50 36.63 4.86
N THR A 602 6.31 36.50 3.54
CA THR A 602 5.01 36.70 2.90
C THR A 602 4.37 35.36 2.53
N LEU A 603 3.07 35.37 2.21
CA LEU A 603 2.33 34.16 1.85
C LEU A 603 2.99 33.46 0.64
N ASN A 604 3.20 32.14 0.73
CA ASN A 604 3.91 31.31 -0.25
C ASN A 604 5.43 31.58 -0.41
N GLU A 605 6.03 32.53 0.32
CA GLU A 605 7.49 32.68 0.32
C GLU A 605 8.14 31.65 1.27
N ASN A 606 8.87 30.70 0.69
CA ASN A 606 9.79 29.77 1.38
C ASN A 606 9.18 28.57 2.15
N ARG A 607 7.96 28.11 1.84
CA ARG A 607 7.43 26.91 2.50
C ARG A 607 6.95 25.82 1.54
N ASP A 608 7.39 24.60 1.82
CA ASP A 608 6.89 23.40 1.17
C ASP A 608 5.83 22.75 2.08
N PHE A 609 4.57 22.75 1.64
CA PHE A 609 3.46 22.08 2.32
C PHE A 609 3.31 20.60 1.86
N SER A 610 4.26 20.04 1.09
CA SER A 610 4.22 18.66 0.60
C SER A 610 4.06 17.60 1.70
N ILE A 611 4.42 17.90 2.96
CA ILE A 611 4.16 17.02 4.11
C ILE A 611 2.65 16.69 4.29
N TYR A 612 1.78 17.59 3.81
CA TYR A 612 0.32 17.45 3.80
C TYR A 612 -0.22 16.84 2.50
N GLU A 613 0.64 16.37 1.60
CA GLU A 613 0.21 15.44 0.55
C GLU A 613 -0.08 14.07 1.22
N PRO A 614 -1.23 13.44 0.98
CA PRO A 614 -1.56 12.15 1.57
C PRO A 614 -0.75 11.04 0.91
N GLY A 615 -0.29 10.09 1.74
CA GLY A 615 0.29 8.83 1.27
C GLY A 615 -0.78 7.85 0.79
N ASN A 616 -0.35 6.67 0.35
CA ASN A 616 -1.27 5.57 0.02
C ASN A 616 -1.80 4.89 1.28
N PHE A 617 -3.00 4.32 1.17
CA PHE A 617 -3.59 3.49 2.22
C PHE A 617 -3.10 2.05 2.12
N TYR A 618 -2.86 1.42 3.27
CA TYR A 618 -2.41 0.04 3.39
C TYR A 618 -3.42 -0.83 4.13
N GLU A 619 -3.45 -2.12 3.79
CA GLU A 619 -4.27 -3.08 4.53
C GLU A 619 -3.69 -3.31 5.94
N ALA A 620 -4.54 -3.14 6.95
CA ALA A 620 -4.20 -3.38 8.33
C ALA A 620 -4.32 -4.88 8.63
N GLY A 621 -3.22 -5.49 9.09
CA GLY A 621 -3.21 -6.88 9.55
C GLY A 621 -2.31 -7.86 8.78
N SER A 622 -1.56 -7.45 7.77
CA SER A 622 -0.44 -8.30 7.32
C SER A 622 0.75 -8.17 8.28
N GLY A 623 0.94 -6.99 8.87
CA GLY A 623 2.13 -6.65 9.66
C GLY A 623 3.45 -6.77 8.88
N ILE A 624 3.37 -7.09 7.60
CA ILE A 624 4.48 -7.40 6.72
C ILE A 624 4.92 -6.08 6.10
N TYR A 625 5.96 -5.51 6.69
CA TYR A 625 6.58 -4.26 6.25
C TYR A 625 8.06 -4.49 5.93
N GLY A 626 8.61 -3.73 4.98
CA GLY A 626 10.03 -3.80 4.65
C GLY A 626 10.39 -4.61 3.40
N SER A 627 11.66 -4.53 3.02
CA SER A 627 12.18 -4.87 1.68
C SER A 627 12.91 -6.20 1.61
N SER A 628 13.10 -6.83 2.77
CA SER A 628 13.70 -8.15 2.92
C SER A 628 12.76 -9.02 3.72
N VAL A 629 12.84 -10.33 3.50
CA VAL A 629 12.06 -11.30 4.27
C VAL A 629 12.32 -11.16 5.77
N GLN A 630 13.54 -10.80 6.16
CA GLN A 630 13.96 -10.51 7.52
C GLN A 630 13.19 -9.33 8.14
N GLU A 631 13.10 -8.21 7.41
CA GLU A 631 12.33 -7.04 7.84
C GLU A 631 10.84 -7.36 7.96
N LYS A 632 10.31 -8.04 6.95
CA LYS A 632 8.92 -8.47 6.91
C LYS A 632 8.56 -9.35 8.10
N VAL A 633 9.41 -10.31 8.46
CA VAL A 633 9.25 -11.14 9.66
C VAL A 633 9.41 -10.32 10.95
N TRP A 634 10.40 -9.43 11.01
CA TRP A 634 10.61 -8.59 12.19
C TRP A 634 9.36 -7.78 12.51
N PHE A 635 8.86 -7.03 11.53
CA PHE A 635 7.70 -6.18 11.74
C PHE A 635 6.42 -7.00 11.90
N ALA A 636 6.25 -8.13 11.21
CA ALA A 636 5.05 -8.97 11.37
C ALA A 636 4.91 -9.47 12.80
N LEU A 637 6.01 -9.92 13.42
CA LEU A 637 6.00 -10.38 14.80
C LEU A 637 5.95 -9.22 15.82
N LYS A 638 6.56 -8.07 15.52
CA LYS A 638 6.43 -6.85 16.34
C LYS A 638 4.99 -6.35 16.41
N ASN A 639 4.26 -6.42 15.30
CA ASN A 639 2.85 -6.00 15.21
C ASN A 639 1.90 -6.91 16.01
N LEU A 640 2.31 -8.14 16.33
CA LEU A 640 1.59 -9.03 17.25
C LEU A 640 1.87 -8.73 18.73
N GLY A 641 2.63 -7.66 19.03
CA GLY A 641 2.97 -7.25 20.40
C GLY A 641 4.17 -7.98 20.99
N TYR A 642 4.93 -8.76 20.21
CA TYR A 642 6.10 -9.45 20.72
C TYR A 642 7.29 -8.51 20.98
N SER A 643 8.06 -8.82 22.03
CA SER A 643 9.25 -8.04 22.40
C SER A 643 10.38 -8.22 21.39
N ASP A 644 11.29 -7.23 21.30
CA ASP A 644 12.46 -7.29 20.40
C ASP A 644 13.32 -8.53 20.69
N TYR A 645 13.36 -8.99 21.95
CA TYR A 645 14.02 -10.23 22.34
C TYR A 645 13.34 -11.46 21.74
N ALA A 646 12.01 -11.57 21.86
CA ALA A 646 11.24 -12.67 21.32
C ALA A 646 11.39 -12.75 19.78
N VAL A 647 11.20 -11.62 19.09
CA VAL A 647 11.32 -11.52 17.63
C VAL A 647 12.72 -11.90 17.15
N ALA A 648 13.78 -11.33 17.76
CA ALA A 648 15.16 -11.68 17.42
C ALA A 648 15.47 -13.17 17.66
N GLY A 649 14.95 -13.75 18.75
CA GLY A 649 15.09 -15.18 19.05
C GLY A 649 14.44 -16.09 18.01
N ALA A 650 13.27 -15.69 17.49
CA ALA A 650 12.62 -16.38 16.37
C ALA A 650 13.44 -16.26 15.08
N MET A 651 13.89 -15.05 14.75
CA MET A 651 14.66 -14.80 13.52
C MET A 651 15.99 -15.55 13.49
N GLY A 652 16.69 -15.69 14.61
CA GLY A 652 17.91 -16.49 14.68
C GLY A 652 17.70 -17.99 14.44
N ASN A 653 16.50 -18.51 14.74
CA ASN A 653 16.11 -19.87 14.40
C ASN A 653 15.77 -19.99 12.91
N ILE A 654 14.91 -19.10 12.41
CA ILE A 654 14.47 -19.07 10.99
C ILE A 654 15.67 -18.98 10.03
N ASP A 655 16.64 -18.12 10.36
CA ASP A 655 17.89 -17.99 9.59
C ASP A 655 18.64 -19.33 9.53
N TYR A 656 18.80 -20.01 10.67
CA TYR A 656 19.47 -21.30 10.70
C TYR A 656 18.72 -22.35 9.86
N GLU A 657 17.40 -22.42 9.97
CA GLU A 657 16.59 -23.44 9.26
C GLU A 657 16.67 -23.25 7.74
N SER A 658 16.54 -22.02 7.27
CA SER A 658 16.46 -21.71 5.83
C SER A 658 17.78 -21.23 5.21
N SER A 659 18.87 -21.20 5.99
CA SER A 659 20.16 -20.63 5.58
C SER A 659 20.06 -19.18 5.09
N GLY A 660 19.58 -18.29 5.97
CA GLY A 660 19.48 -16.85 5.70
C GLY A 660 18.14 -16.39 5.13
N PHE A 661 17.02 -16.92 5.64
CA PHE A 661 15.65 -16.56 5.23
C PHE A 661 15.34 -16.90 3.76
N SER A 662 15.90 -17.97 3.22
CA SER A 662 15.56 -18.42 1.86
C SER A 662 14.15 -19.03 1.82
N THR A 663 13.20 -18.35 1.19
CA THR A 663 11.82 -18.81 1.02
C THR A 663 11.70 -20.03 0.09
N VAL A 664 12.70 -20.25 -0.76
CA VAL A 664 12.77 -21.41 -1.65
C VAL A 664 13.57 -22.59 -1.05
N ALA A 665 14.00 -22.49 0.22
CA ALA A 665 14.82 -23.54 0.83
C ALA A 665 14.09 -24.88 0.85
N VAL A 666 14.80 -25.94 0.44
CA VAL A 666 14.33 -27.33 0.49
C VAL A 666 15.39 -28.15 1.20
N GLU A 667 14.98 -28.95 2.19
CA GLU A 667 15.87 -29.77 3.01
C GLU A 667 16.78 -30.67 2.15
N GLY A 668 18.08 -30.67 2.45
CA GLY A 668 19.04 -31.57 1.81
C GLY A 668 18.83 -33.03 2.20
N GLY A 669 18.53 -33.89 1.23
CA GLY A 669 18.27 -35.32 1.45
C GLY A 669 16.85 -35.70 1.04
N SER A 670 15.93 -35.77 2.01
CA SER A 670 14.51 -36.13 1.80
C SER A 670 13.71 -35.08 1.01
N GLY A 671 14.09 -33.81 1.07
CA GLY A 671 13.27 -32.69 0.58
C GLY A 671 11.97 -32.51 1.36
N GLU A 672 11.92 -33.01 2.60
CA GLU A 672 10.71 -32.97 3.42
C GLU A 672 10.45 -31.55 3.91
N GLY A 673 11.46 -30.90 4.50
CA GLY A 673 11.38 -29.51 4.96
C GLY A 673 11.40 -28.48 3.83
N ILE A 674 10.54 -27.46 3.91
CA ILE A 674 10.44 -26.36 2.94
C ILE A 674 10.33 -24.98 3.59
N GLY A 675 10.85 -23.95 2.91
CA GLY A 675 10.64 -22.54 3.26
C GLY A 675 11.38 -22.06 4.52
N LEU A 676 10.97 -20.90 5.02
CA LEU A 676 11.62 -20.14 6.09
C LEU A 676 11.84 -20.95 7.37
N CYS A 677 10.84 -21.70 7.80
CA CYS A 677 10.91 -22.50 9.04
C CYS A 677 11.12 -23.99 8.76
N GLN A 678 11.53 -24.37 7.54
CA GLN A 678 11.66 -25.77 7.11
C GLN A 678 10.42 -26.61 7.46
N TRP A 679 9.24 -26.07 7.18
CA TRP A 679 7.96 -26.73 7.44
C TRP A 679 7.96 -28.12 6.81
N SER A 680 7.63 -29.12 7.62
CA SER A 680 7.73 -30.54 7.29
C SER A 680 6.42 -31.26 7.62
N PHE A 681 6.14 -32.37 6.94
CA PHE A 681 4.97 -33.22 7.16
C PHE A 681 3.64 -32.44 7.08
N GLY A 682 2.75 -32.59 8.07
CA GLY A 682 1.45 -31.91 8.07
C GLY A 682 1.54 -30.39 7.97
N ARG A 683 2.58 -29.77 8.54
CA ARG A 683 2.78 -28.31 8.46
C ARG A 683 3.08 -27.86 7.03
N LYS A 684 3.84 -28.67 6.28
CA LYS A 684 4.09 -28.45 4.84
C LYS A 684 2.82 -28.54 4.02
N THR A 685 2.00 -29.57 4.28
CA THR A 685 0.71 -29.71 3.60
C THR A 685 -0.18 -28.48 3.84
N GLN A 686 -0.22 -27.98 5.07
CA GLN A 686 -1.00 -26.79 5.44
C GLN A 686 -0.51 -25.51 4.76
N LEU A 687 0.81 -25.30 4.70
CA LEU A 687 1.39 -24.16 3.98
C LEU A 687 1.09 -24.21 2.48
N ILE A 688 1.21 -25.39 1.86
CA ILE A 688 0.92 -25.57 0.43
C ILE A 688 -0.57 -25.32 0.16
N GLN A 689 -1.47 -25.86 0.98
CA GLN A 689 -2.92 -25.61 0.86
C GLN A 689 -3.26 -24.13 1.02
N TYR A 690 -2.62 -23.44 1.96
CA TYR A 690 -2.81 -22.01 2.14
C TYR A 690 -2.36 -21.22 0.89
N ALA A 691 -1.18 -21.54 0.36
CA ALA A 691 -0.67 -20.91 -0.86
C ALA A 691 -1.58 -21.17 -2.07
N GLU A 692 -2.06 -22.41 -2.23
CA GLU A 692 -3.01 -22.78 -3.29
C GLU A 692 -4.33 -22.03 -3.16
N SER A 693 -4.83 -21.78 -1.93
CA SER A 693 -6.06 -21.01 -1.73
C SER A 693 -5.96 -19.56 -2.21
N LYS A 694 -4.74 -19.01 -2.24
CA LYS A 694 -4.43 -17.67 -2.78
C LYS A 694 -4.07 -17.68 -4.26
N GLY A 695 -4.01 -18.86 -4.90
CA GLY A 695 -3.49 -19.01 -6.27
C GLY A 695 -1.99 -18.71 -6.40
N LEU A 696 -1.22 -18.82 -5.31
CA LEU A 696 0.21 -18.52 -5.24
C LEU A 696 1.05 -19.79 -5.01
N SER A 697 2.36 -19.68 -5.25
CA SER A 697 3.31 -20.73 -4.89
C SER A 697 3.62 -20.67 -3.40
N TRP A 698 3.86 -21.83 -2.76
CA TRP A 698 4.33 -21.87 -1.36
C TRP A 698 5.64 -21.12 -1.15
N GLN A 699 6.42 -20.87 -2.20
CA GLN A 699 7.67 -20.10 -2.19
C GLN A 699 7.48 -18.60 -2.00
N ASP A 700 6.24 -18.11 -2.13
CA ASP A 700 5.90 -16.71 -1.91
C ASP A 700 6.20 -16.30 -0.46
N GLU A 701 6.94 -15.20 -0.31
CA GLU A 701 7.48 -14.78 0.97
C GLU A 701 6.40 -14.29 1.93
N ASP A 702 5.44 -13.51 1.44
CA ASP A 702 4.36 -12.97 2.26
C ASP A 702 3.43 -14.10 2.70
N THR A 703 3.15 -15.06 1.83
CA THR A 703 2.39 -16.28 2.15
C THR A 703 3.07 -17.12 3.24
N GLN A 704 4.40 -17.27 3.22
CA GLN A 704 5.13 -17.96 4.29
C GLN A 704 5.11 -17.19 5.61
N ILE A 705 5.14 -15.86 5.57
CA ILE A 705 5.13 -15.02 6.77
C ILE A 705 3.73 -14.96 7.40
N GLU A 706 2.68 -14.85 6.59
CA GLU A 706 1.28 -14.97 7.03
C GLU A 706 1.03 -16.32 7.71
N PHE A 707 1.56 -17.40 7.11
CA PHE A 707 1.47 -18.75 7.68
C PHE A 707 2.26 -18.89 8.99
N LEU A 708 3.46 -18.29 9.07
CA LEU A 708 4.25 -18.21 10.30
C LEU A 708 3.50 -17.49 11.42
N VAL A 709 2.89 -16.34 11.11
CA VAL A 709 2.08 -15.54 12.04
C VAL A 709 0.94 -16.39 12.59
N ALA A 710 0.16 -17.03 11.72
CA ALA A 710 -0.94 -17.89 12.11
C ALA A 710 -0.51 -19.07 12.97
N GLU A 711 0.63 -19.70 12.67
CA GLU A 711 1.12 -20.83 13.45
C GLU A 711 1.62 -20.42 14.85
N ILE A 712 2.19 -19.22 14.98
CA ILE A 712 2.68 -18.71 16.27
C ILE A 712 1.52 -18.20 17.15
N SER A 713 0.67 -17.34 16.61
CA SER A 713 -0.34 -16.60 17.39
C SER A 713 -1.71 -17.26 17.39
N GLY A 714 -2.01 -18.12 16.41
CA GLY A 714 -3.37 -18.61 16.15
C GLY A 714 -4.30 -17.55 15.53
N GLN A 715 -3.74 -16.44 15.05
CA GLN A 715 -4.46 -15.29 14.48
C GLN A 715 -3.93 -14.93 13.08
N GLY A 716 -4.59 -14.02 12.38
CA GLY A 716 -4.17 -13.54 11.06
C GLY A 716 -4.78 -14.33 9.90
N VAL A 717 -4.49 -13.90 8.68
CA VAL A 717 -5.18 -14.34 7.44
C VAL A 717 -4.99 -15.82 7.08
N ALA A 718 -4.02 -16.51 7.70
CA ALA A 718 -3.76 -17.94 7.50
C ALA A 718 -4.27 -18.85 8.64
N SER A 719 -4.99 -18.30 9.64
CA SER A 719 -5.40 -19.01 10.87
C SER A 719 -6.27 -20.25 10.62
N ASP A 720 -7.09 -20.25 9.56
CA ASP A 720 -7.93 -21.40 9.20
C ASP A 720 -7.13 -22.57 8.58
N TYR A 721 -5.89 -22.31 8.16
CA TYR A 721 -5.02 -23.29 7.49
C TYR A 721 -3.91 -23.80 8.42
N ALA A 722 -3.37 -22.93 9.28
CA ALA A 722 -2.28 -23.26 10.19
C ALA A 722 -2.78 -23.73 11.56
N ASN A 723 -2.28 -24.88 12.04
CA ASN A 723 -2.52 -25.28 13.43
C ASN A 723 -1.58 -24.51 14.36
N GLN A 724 -2.13 -23.73 15.30
CA GLN A 724 -1.30 -23.00 16.27
C GLN A 724 -0.39 -23.94 17.08
N ARG A 725 0.90 -23.60 17.13
CA ARG A 725 1.90 -24.36 17.88
C ARG A 725 2.13 -23.75 19.26
N THR A 726 1.61 -24.43 20.28
CA THR A 726 1.62 -23.92 21.66
C THR A 726 2.74 -24.47 22.53
N LYS A 727 3.39 -25.58 22.12
CA LYS A 727 4.44 -26.26 22.90
C LYS A 727 5.33 -27.17 22.04
N GLY A 728 6.52 -27.48 22.55
CA GLY A 728 7.43 -28.47 21.98
C GLY A 728 8.44 -28.99 23.00
N THR A 729 9.11 -30.09 22.67
CA THR A 729 10.06 -30.77 23.57
C THR A 729 11.31 -31.22 22.81
N VAL A 730 12.50 -30.86 23.30
CA VAL A 730 13.80 -31.27 22.73
C VAL A 730 14.74 -31.70 23.86
N SER A 731 15.32 -32.89 23.75
CA SER A 731 16.28 -33.44 24.73
C SER A 731 15.79 -33.37 26.19
N GLY A 732 14.48 -33.50 26.42
CA GLY A 732 13.86 -33.44 27.75
C GLY A 732 13.47 -32.04 28.24
N ASN A 733 13.83 -30.97 27.52
CA ASN A 733 13.37 -29.61 27.80
C ASN A 733 12.06 -29.35 27.07
N THR A 734 11.05 -28.82 27.79
CA THR A 734 9.75 -28.46 27.22
C THR A 734 9.50 -26.98 27.44
N TYR A 735 9.19 -26.27 26.37
CA TYR A 735 8.83 -24.86 26.40
C TYR A 735 7.53 -24.62 25.63
N THR A 736 6.87 -23.51 25.94
CA THR A 736 5.59 -23.09 25.34
C THR A 736 5.76 -21.80 24.54
N SER A 737 4.79 -21.48 23.70
CA SER A 737 4.71 -20.17 23.02
C SER A 737 4.73 -19.02 24.03
N ALA A 738 4.06 -19.16 25.18
CA ALA A 738 4.11 -18.17 26.27
C ALA A 738 5.51 -18.04 26.90
N SER A 739 6.28 -19.14 26.98
CA SER A 739 7.66 -19.12 27.49
C SER A 739 8.58 -18.30 26.59
N TRP A 740 8.33 -18.34 25.27
CA TRP A 740 9.05 -17.54 24.30
C TRP A 740 8.60 -16.08 24.29
N ALA A 741 7.28 -15.83 24.26
CA ALA A 741 6.73 -14.47 24.24
C ALA A 741 7.15 -13.64 25.46
N SER A 742 7.33 -14.28 26.63
CA SER A 742 7.76 -13.61 27.87
C SER A 742 9.29 -13.59 28.09
N ALA A 743 10.08 -14.03 27.11
CA ALA A 743 11.54 -14.05 27.24
C ALA A 743 12.13 -12.63 27.31
N THR A 744 13.06 -12.42 28.24
CA THR A 744 13.70 -11.12 28.50
C THR A 744 15.17 -11.07 28.09
N THR A 745 15.69 -12.17 27.53
CA THR A 745 17.07 -12.25 27.01
C THR A 745 17.09 -12.94 25.65
N ILE A 746 18.06 -12.60 24.80
CA ILE A 746 18.25 -13.26 23.50
C ILE A 746 18.50 -14.76 23.64
N ASN A 747 19.26 -15.16 24.66
CA ASN A 747 19.56 -16.57 24.87
C ASN A 747 18.31 -17.39 25.21
N ASP A 748 17.44 -16.84 26.06
CA ASP A 748 16.19 -17.49 26.45
C ASP A 748 15.17 -17.47 25.31
N ALA A 749 15.03 -16.35 24.60
CA ALA A 749 14.14 -16.23 23.45
C ALA A 749 14.52 -17.21 22.33
N THR A 750 15.81 -17.33 22.03
CA THR A 750 16.30 -18.27 21.01
C THR A 750 16.04 -19.73 21.41
N LEU A 751 16.36 -20.09 22.67
CA LEU A 751 16.18 -21.46 23.17
C LEU A 751 14.70 -21.85 23.23
N THR A 752 13.86 -20.98 23.76
CA THR A 752 12.43 -21.23 23.88
C THR A 752 11.80 -21.41 22.50
N PHE A 753 12.08 -20.52 21.54
CA PHE A 753 11.62 -20.66 20.15
C PHE A 753 12.09 -21.95 19.49
N MET A 754 13.38 -22.26 19.62
CA MET A 754 13.97 -23.50 19.09
C MET A 754 13.21 -24.74 19.60
N VAL A 755 12.81 -24.76 20.87
CA VAL A 755 12.16 -25.93 21.47
C VAL A 755 10.66 -25.97 21.17
N PHE A 756 9.93 -24.87 21.32
CA PHE A 756 8.48 -24.88 21.15
C PHE A 756 8.07 -24.92 19.67
N PHE A 757 8.76 -24.16 18.82
CA PHE A 757 8.38 -23.95 17.43
C PHE A 757 9.11 -24.90 16.47
N GLU A 758 10.44 -24.90 16.47
CA GLU A 758 11.20 -25.73 15.53
C GLU A 758 11.27 -27.20 15.96
N SER A 759 11.49 -27.43 17.26
CA SER A 759 11.63 -28.75 17.89
C SER A 759 12.60 -29.70 17.15
N PRO A 760 13.87 -29.30 16.89
CA PRO A 760 14.84 -30.18 16.22
C PRO A 760 15.21 -31.38 17.11
N SER A 761 15.87 -32.38 16.52
CA SER A 761 16.20 -33.64 17.23
C SER A 761 17.13 -33.48 18.44
N ASN A 762 17.89 -32.39 18.53
CA ASN A 762 18.84 -32.09 19.61
C ASN A 762 19.14 -30.58 19.69
N LEU A 763 19.86 -30.15 20.72
CA LEU A 763 20.21 -28.74 20.96
C LEU A 763 21.59 -28.31 20.41
N ASN A 764 22.25 -29.10 19.57
CA ASN A 764 23.63 -28.81 19.16
C ASN A 764 23.78 -27.49 18.38
N SER A 765 22.73 -27.06 17.68
CA SER A 765 22.71 -25.82 16.89
C SER A 765 22.36 -24.57 17.71
N LEU A 766 22.02 -24.71 19.00
CA LEU A 766 21.55 -23.59 19.83
C LEU A 766 22.54 -22.42 19.86
N ARG A 767 23.83 -22.70 20.00
CA ARG A 767 24.86 -21.65 20.08
C ARG A 767 24.94 -20.82 18.80
N GLU A 768 24.75 -21.46 17.65
CA GLU A 768 24.77 -20.78 16.35
C GLU A 768 23.51 -19.96 16.14
N ARG A 769 22.35 -20.50 16.52
CA ARG A 769 21.07 -19.77 16.50
C ARG A 769 21.09 -18.55 17.41
N GLN A 770 21.71 -18.65 18.60
CA GLN A 770 21.86 -17.53 19.53
C GLN A 770 22.76 -16.44 18.94
N ALA A 771 23.83 -16.82 18.24
CA ALA A 771 24.69 -15.86 17.55
C ALA A 771 23.94 -15.14 16.42
N ARG A 772 23.14 -15.87 15.62
CA ARG A 772 22.28 -15.28 14.57
C ARG A 772 21.20 -14.36 15.17
N ALA A 773 20.52 -14.79 16.22
CA ALA A 773 19.53 -13.99 16.94
C ALA A 773 20.14 -12.70 17.50
N GLN A 774 21.35 -12.76 18.06
CA GLN A 774 22.04 -11.57 18.55
C GLN A 774 22.36 -10.58 17.41
N ASN A 775 22.69 -11.07 16.22
CA ASN A 775 22.90 -10.21 15.05
C ASN A 775 21.60 -9.51 14.65
N TYR A 776 20.46 -10.22 14.58
CA TYR A 776 19.18 -9.61 14.26
C TYR A 776 18.70 -8.63 15.33
N TYR A 777 18.90 -8.95 16.61
CA TYR A 777 18.63 -8.00 17.69
C TYR A 777 19.45 -6.72 17.53
N ASN A 778 20.76 -6.83 17.28
CA ASN A 778 21.61 -5.67 17.07
C ASN A 778 21.21 -4.86 15.83
N GLN A 779 20.71 -5.54 14.79
CA GLN A 779 20.30 -4.91 13.54
C GLN A 779 18.95 -4.19 13.65
N PHE A 780 17.98 -4.78 14.36
CA PHE A 780 16.57 -4.36 14.29
C PHE A 780 15.98 -3.82 15.61
N ASN A 781 16.62 -4.02 16.76
CA ASN A 781 16.09 -3.54 18.04
C ASN A 781 15.85 -2.03 18.03
N GLY A 782 14.64 -1.62 18.41
CA GLY A 782 14.21 -0.22 18.38
C GLY A 782 13.99 0.38 16.99
N ARG A 783 14.01 -0.42 15.91
CA ARG A 783 13.62 0.06 14.57
C ARG A 783 12.10 0.21 14.47
N GLU A 784 11.69 1.31 13.87
CA GLU A 784 10.32 1.57 13.43
C GLU A 784 10.13 1.14 11.97
N ALA A 785 8.88 0.95 11.54
CA ALA A 785 8.56 0.50 10.19
C ALA A 785 9.04 1.51 9.12
N PRO A 786 9.57 1.06 7.97
CA PRO A 786 10.17 1.96 6.97
C PRO A 786 9.16 2.89 6.28
N VAL A 787 9.66 4.08 5.89
CA VAL A 787 8.91 5.12 5.17
C VAL A 787 8.62 4.70 3.72
N ASN A 788 7.41 5.04 3.29
CA ASN A 788 6.71 4.59 2.10
C ASN A 788 7.14 5.35 0.83
N THR A 789 7.92 4.76 -0.09
CA THR A 789 8.35 5.43 -1.33
C THR A 789 7.37 5.19 -2.49
N ASN A 790 6.71 6.24 -2.99
CA ASN A 790 5.83 6.21 -4.17
C ASN A 790 6.60 5.96 -5.49
N ILE A 791 6.60 4.73 -6.00
CA ILE A 791 7.18 4.36 -7.30
C ILE A 791 6.08 4.32 -8.36
N GLU A 792 6.17 5.18 -9.39
CA GLU A 792 5.18 5.28 -10.48
C GLU A 792 5.29 4.19 -11.56
N LEU A 793 6.25 3.27 -11.43
CA LEU A 793 6.42 2.12 -12.33
C LEU A 793 5.47 0.98 -11.95
N THR A 794 5.11 0.12 -12.90
CA THR A 794 4.29 -1.08 -12.68
C THR A 794 5.06 -2.37 -12.99
N GLY A 795 4.60 -3.50 -12.44
CA GLY A 795 5.19 -4.82 -12.70
C GLY A 795 6.65 -4.97 -12.26
N GLU A 796 7.44 -5.74 -13.01
CA GLU A 796 8.82 -6.10 -12.66
C GLU A 796 9.76 -4.90 -12.49
N ASN A 797 9.54 -3.83 -13.26
CA ASN A 797 10.35 -2.60 -13.17
C ASN A 797 10.10 -1.84 -11.86
N ALA A 798 8.87 -1.89 -11.33
CA ALA A 798 8.56 -1.32 -10.01
C ALA A 798 9.35 -2.02 -8.91
N ASN A 799 9.38 -3.36 -8.95
CA ASN A 799 10.12 -4.17 -7.99
C ASN A 799 11.63 -3.95 -8.08
N LYS A 800 12.18 -3.88 -9.30
CA LYS A 800 13.60 -3.55 -9.51
C LYS A 800 13.96 -2.16 -9.01
N MET A 801 13.06 -1.18 -9.22
CA MET A 801 13.26 0.18 -8.75
C MET A 801 13.25 0.26 -7.23
N LEU A 802 12.26 -0.38 -6.60
CA LEU A 802 12.16 -0.49 -5.15
C LEU A 802 13.40 -1.13 -4.56
N ASN A 803 13.84 -2.25 -5.13
CA ASN A 803 15.03 -2.98 -4.67
C ASN A 803 16.32 -2.16 -4.86
N MET A 804 16.44 -1.41 -5.96
CA MET A 804 17.56 -0.51 -6.20
C MET A 804 17.60 0.63 -5.17
N ILE A 805 16.45 1.22 -4.85
CA ILE A 805 16.31 2.30 -3.85
C ILE A 805 16.62 1.79 -2.45
N ASN A 806 16.06 0.65 -2.05
CA ASN A 806 16.34 0.03 -0.76
C ASN A 806 17.81 -0.34 -0.63
N ARG A 807 18.43 -0.81 -1.72
CA ARG A 807 19.87 -1.06 -1.74
C ARG A 807 20.69 0.21 -1.60
N ALA A 808 20.28 1.30 -2.25
CA ALA A 808 20.92 2.59 -2.08
C ALA A 808 20.86 3.03 -0.61
N TYR A 809 19.68 2.96 0.00
CA TYR A 809 19.46 3.28 1.42
C TYR A 809 20.30 2.39 2.34
N ALA A 810 20.29 1.07 2.12
CA ALA A 810 21.06 0.12 2.89
C ALA A 810 22.57 0.37 2.82
N ILE A 811 23.10 0.73 1.65
CA ILE A 811 24.51 1.11 1.49
C ILE A 811 24.82 2.38 2.29
N ALA A 812 23.88 3.33 2.36
CA ALA A 812 24.06 4.58 3.10
C ALA A 812 23.88 4.45 4.62
N SER A 813 23.17 3.42 5.08
CA SER A 813 22.94 3.14 6.51
C SER A 813 23.93 2.12 7.10
N ASP A 814 24.86 1.61 6.30
CA ASP A 814 25.84 0.62 6.71
C ASP A 814 27.25 1.22 6.65
N ASP A 815 27.83 1.42 7.84
CA ASP A 815 29.15 2.03 8.03
C ASP A 815 30.32 1.19 7.45
N THR A 816 30.06 -0.05 7.00
CA THR A 816 31.06 -0.83 6.25
C THR A 816 31.31 -0.29 4.85
N TYR A 817 30.35 0.44 4.28
CA TYR A 817 30.50 1.08 2.98
C TYR A 817 31.16 2.45 3.11
N GLN A 818 32.13 2.72 2.23
CA GLN A 818 32.95 3.93 2.32
C GLN A 818 33.04 4.67 0.99
N TYR A 819 33.21 5.99 1.11
CA TYR A 819 33.53 6.81 -0.06
C TYR A 819 35.00 6.64 -0.46
N SER A 820 35.27 6.27 -1.71
CA SER A 820 36.63 6.25 -2.29
C SER A 820 36.60 6.42 -3.81
N GLN A 821 37.39 7.37 -4.32
CA GLN A 821 37.60 7.52 -5.77
C GLN A 821 38.60 6.50 -6.33
N ALA A 822 39.65 6.18 -5.57
CA ALA A 822 40.68 5.22 -6.01
C ALA A 822 40.12 3.80 -6.10
N ASN A 823 39.30 3.42 -5.12
CA ASN A 823 38.75 2.07 -4.99
C ASN A 823 37.28 2.02 -5.42
N ARG A 824 36.80 3.00 -6.21
CA ARG A 824 35.38 3.19 -6.60
C ARG A 824 34.67 1.98 -7.23
N ASN A 825 35.44 0.97 -7.66
CA ASN A 825 34.95 -0.28 -8.27
C ASN A 825 35.10 -1.50 -7.36
N GLU A 826 35.68 -1.35 -6.18
CA GLU A 826 35.85 -2.46 -5.22
C GLU A 826 34.55 -2.71 -4.44
N GLU A 827 34.47 -3.87 -3.80
CA GLU A 827 33.41 -4.20 -2.86
C GLU A 827 33.49 -3.25 -1.65
N PHE A 828 32.35 -2.72 -1.21
CA PHE A 828 32.21 -1.71 -0.15
C PHE A 828 32.64 -0.26 -0.47
N TYR A 829 33.28 0.00 -1.61
CA TYR A 829 33.78 1.35 -1.93
C TYR A 829 33.06 1.99 -3.12
N TYR A 830 32.66 3.26 -2.95
CA TYR A 830 31.98 4.03 -3.99
C TYR A 830 32.48 5.47 -4.11
N ASP A 831 32.45 6.03 -5.31
CA ASP A 831 32.33 7.48 -5.48
C ASP A 831 30.93 7.84 -5.97
N CYS A 832 30.61 9.13 -6.06
CA CYS A 832 29.25 9.58 -6.40
C CYS A 832 28.74 8.98 -7.73
N SER A 833 29.60 8.92 -8.74
CA SER A 833 29.24 8.37 -10.06
C SER A 833 29.27 6.84 -10.12
N SER A 834 30.18 6.17 -9.41
CA SER A 834 30.20 4.71 -9.38
C SER A 834 29.04 4.16 -8.56
N PHE A 835 28.63 4.85 -7.49
CA PHE A 835 27.47 4.52 -6.67
C PHE A 835 26.20 4.43 -7.52
N VAL A 836 25.82 5.54 -8.15
CA VAL A 836 24.61 5.60 -8.98
C VAL A 836 24.71 4.66 -10.17
N SER A 837 25.86 4.63 -10.86
CA SER A 837 25.99 3.81 -12.06
C SER A 837 26.04 2.30 -11.77
N ARG A 838 26.51 1.85 -10.60
CA ARG A 838 26.51 0.42 -10.24
C ARG A 838 25.11 -0.05 -9.85
N LEU A 839 24.36 0.78 -9.12
CA LEU A 839 22.95 0.48 -8.82
C LEU A 839 22.13 0.22 -10.10
N TYR A 840 22.33 1.02 -11.14
CA TYR A 840 21.66 0.79 -12.43
C TYR A 840 22.16 -0.43 -13.21
N VAL A 841 23.43 -0.81 -13.06
CA VAL A 841 23.97 -2.06 -13.62
C VAL A 841 23.34 -3.26 -12.92
N ASP A 842 23.35 -3.25 -11.58
CA ASP A 842 22.99 -4.40 -10.75
C ASP A 842 21.49 -4.72 -10.84
N TYR A 843 20.64 -3.69 -10.92
CA TYR A 843 19.18 -3.88 -10.87
C TYR A 843 18.49 -3.80 -12.24
N PHE A 844 19.05 -3.08 -13.20
CA PHE A 844 18.43 -2.87 -14.52
C PHE A 844 19.29 -3.36 -15.68
N GLY A 845 20.49 -3.90 -15.43
CA GLY A 845 21.39 -4.36 -16.49
C GLY A 845 21.89 -3.24 -17.40
N ILE A 846 21.81 -1.98 -16.95
CA ILE A 846 22.19 -0.82 -17.74
C ILE A 846 23.71 -0.70 -17.78
N SER A 847 24.26 -0.43 -18.96
CA SER A 847 25.70 -0.22 -19.13
C SER A 847 26.20 0.94 -18.26
N ARG A 848 27.42 0.84 -17.73
CA ARG A 848 28.04 1.84 -16.85
C ARG A 848 27.92 3.26 -17.40
N LEU A 849 27.03 4.06 -16.81
CA LEU A 849 26.74 5.45 -17.19
C LEU A 849 27.94 6.37 -16.90
N ASP A 850 28.78 6.02 -15.93
CA ASP A 850 29.97 6.78 -15.55
C ASP A 850 31.22 6.49 -16.41
N SER A 851 31.10 5.65 -17.43
CA SER A 851 32.19 5.28 -18.32
C SER A 851 32.10 6.02 -19.66
N GLY A 852 33.22 6.53 -20.18
CA GLY A 852 33.24 7.30 -21.42
C GLY A 852 34.56 8.01 -21.69
N ARG A 853 34.54 8.99 -22.61
CA ARG A 853 35.73 9.73 -23.06
C ARG A 853 36.08 10.93 -22.18
N ASN A 854 35.19 11.33 -21.26
CA ASN A 854 35.43 12.47 -20.38
C ASN A 854 36.33 12.08 -19.20
N GLU A 855 37.02 13.07 -18.66
CA GLU A 855 37.97 12.91 -17.56
C GLU A 855 37.30 12.53 -16.22
N THR A 856 35.99 12.77 -16.06
CA THR A 856 35.25 12.46 -14.82
C THR A 856 34.03 11.59 -15.10
N GLY A 857 33.74 10.67 -14.16
CA GLY A 857 32.57 9.78 -14.25
C GLY A 857 31.24 10.54 -14.20
N THR A 858 31.17 11.65 -13.47
CA THR A 858 29.99 12.51 -13.43
C THR A 858 29.71 13.17 -14.78
N GLU A 859 30.73 13.59 -15.53
CA GLU A 859 30.54 14.16 -16.87
C GLU A 859 30.15 13.09 -17.89
N ASN A 860 30.68 11.87 -17.75
CA ASN A 860 30.22 10.72 -18.54
C ASN A 860 28.74 10.40 -18.27
N ILE A 861 28.27 10.44 -17.01
CA ILE A 861 26.83 10.28 -16.69
C ILE A 861 26.01 11.34 -17.41
N ARG A 862 26.43 12.61 -17.37
CA ARG A 862 25.73 13.72 -18.04
C ARG A 862 25.57 13.46 -19.54
N GLU A 863 26.68 13.16 -20.23
CA GLU A 863 26.69 12.96 -21.68
C GLU A 863 25.93 11.69 -22.09
N ASN A 864 26.12 10.58 -21.37
CA ASN A 864 25.44 9.33 -21.66
C ASN A 864 23.92 9.45 -21.42
N CYS A 865 23.50 10.14 -20.35
CA CYS A 865 22.09 10.38 -20.08
C CYS A 865 21.43 11.32 -21.08
N GLU A 866 22.08 12.43 -21.45
CA GLU A 866 21.53 13.35 -22.46
C GLU A 866 21.41 12.72 -23.84
N ARG A 867 22.24 11.71 -24.15
CA ARG A 867 22.20 11.00 -25.43
C ARG A 867 21.10 9.94 -25.49
N SER A 868 20.75 9.31 -24.36
CA SER A 868 20.02 8.03 -24.37
C SER A 868 18.82 7.96 -23.44
N TYR A 869 18.62 8.93 -22.54
CA TYR A 869 17.57 8.91 -21.53
C TYR A 869 16.84 10.25 -21.43
N GLN A 870 15.72 10.26 -20.70
CA GLN A 870 14.86 11.43 -20.60
C GLN A 870 15.46 12.45 -19.62
N ILE A 871 15.52 13.71 -20.05
CA ILE A 871 15.80 14.85 -19.16
C ILE A 871 14.49 15.23 -18.48
N VAL A 872 14.48 15.25 -17.15
CA VAL A 872 13.29 15.56 -16.35
C VAL A 872 13.49 16.83 -15.53
N SER A 873 12.37 17.50 -15.22
CA SER A 873 12.39 18.67 -14.35
C SER A 873 12.73 18.26 -12.92
N LEU A 874 13.52 19.06 -12.21
CA LEU A 874 13.81 18.89 -10.78
C LEU A 874 12.56 19.04 -9.89
N THR A 875 11.44 19.50 -10.45
CA THR A 875 10.13 19.58 -9.79
C THR A 875 9.20 18.41 -10.12
N SER A 876 9.66 17.44 -10.93
CA SER A 876 8.87 16.30 -11.41
C SER A 876 9.64 15.00 -11.20
N LEU A 877 10.41 14.94 -10.12
CA LEU A 877 11.30 13.83 -9.80
C LEU A 877 10.50 12.62 -9.33
N GLN A 878 10.93 11.45 -9.78
CA GLN A 878 10.43 10.15 -9.33
C GLN A 878 11.57 9.32 -8.76
N PRO A 879 11.28 8.46 -7.77
CA PRO A 879 12.30 7.58 -7.21
C PRO A 879 13.01 6.79 -8.33
N GLY A 880 14.34 6.82 -8.30
CA GLY A 880 15.19 6.37 -9.38
C GLY A 880 15.90 7.51 -10.11
N ASP A 881 15.30 8.69 -10.26
CA ASP A 881 15.90 9.75 -11.07
C ASP A 881 17.33 10.12 -10.63
N ILE A 882 18.23 10.22 -11.61
CA ILE A 882 19.62 10.61 -11.37
C ILE A 882 19.71 12.13 -11.32
N LEU A 883 20.14 12.67 -10.18
CA LEU A 883 20.37 14.09 -10.00
C LEU A 883 21.82 14.43 -10.31
N TRP A 884 22.04 15.49 -11.08
CA TRP A 884 23.37 15.86 -11.56
C TRP A 884 23.72 17.33 -11.36
N LYS A 885 24.96 17.58 -10.96
CA LYS A 885 25.65 18.88 -11.03
C LYS A 885 27.10 18.70 -11.43
N ASN A 886 27.76 19.79 -11.83
CA ASN A 886 29.19 19.72 -12.16
C ASN A 886 29.99 19.15 -10.97
N GLY A 887 30.63 18.01 -11.20
CA GLY A 887 31.45 17.29 -10.21
C GLY A 887 30.70 16.35 -9.27
N HIS A 888 29.36 16.23 -9.32
CA HIS A 888 28.62 15.36 -8.39
C HIS A 888 27.30 14.82 -8.93
N THR A 889 26.91 13.63 -8.47
CA THR A 889 25.63 13.00 -8.82
C THR A 889 25.04 12.27 -7.61
N ALA A 890 23.71 12.16 -7.57
CA ALA A 890 22.98 11.45 -6.52
C ALA A 890 21.79 10.69 -7.11
N LEU A 891 21.26 9.73 -6.34
CA LEU A 891 20.03 9.02 -6.66
C LEU A 891 18.87 9.66 -5.88
N TYR A 892 17.81 10.06 -6.55
CA TYR A 892 16.57 10.48 -5.88
C TYR A 892 15.77 9.25 -5.47
N ILE A 893 15.30 9.20 -4.22
CA ILE A 893 14.60 8.04 -3.67
C ILE A 893 13.16 8.31 -3.22
N GLY A 894 12.63 9.51 -3.49
CA GLY A 894 11.27 9.91 -3.08
C GLY A 894 11.26 10.87 -1.91
N ASP A 895 10.13 11.52 -1.66
CA ASP A 895 9.87 12.42 -0.52
C ASP A 895 11.01 13.40 -0.21
N ASN A 896 11.48 14.13 -1.23
CA ASN A 896 12.61 15.06 -1.12
C ASN A 896 13.89 14.42 -0.53
N THR A 897 14.06 13.11 -0.68
CA THR A 897 15.19 12.35 -0.14
C THR A 897 16.06 11.83 -1.26
N ILE A 898 17.38 11.89 -1.04
CA ILE A 898 18.40 11.39 -1.94
C ILE A 898 19.34 10.46 -1.22
N VAL A 899 19.99 9.59 -1.99
CA VAL A 899 21.17 8.86 -1.53
C VAL A 899 22.36 9.23 -2.39
N GLU A 900 23.47 9.55 -1.75
CA GLU A 900 24.68 9.96 -2.45
C GLU A 900 25.95 9.50 -1.72
N ALA A 901 26.96 9.11 -2.50
CA ALA A 901 28.32 8.99 -2.00
C ALA A 901 28.95 10.40 -1.95
N LYS A 902 28.78 11.08 -0.82
CA LYS A 902 28.95 12.53 -0.67
C LYS A 902 30.41 12.99 -0.64
N GLY A 903 31.32 12.15 -0.17
CA GLY A 903 32.75 12.44 -0.09
C GLY A 903 33.41 11.81 1.13
N THR A 904 34.75 11.85 1.20
CA THR A 904 35.54 11.18 2.26
C THR A 904 35.16 11.61 3.68
N ASN A 905 34.69 12.84 3.87
CA ASN A 905 34.30 13.37 5.18
C ASN A 905 32.90 12.92 5.64
N TYR A 906 32.08 12.39 4.74
CA TYR A 906 30.66 12.09 5.00
C TYR A 906 30.28 10.65 4.67
N GLY A 907 31.04 9.97 3.80
CA GLY A 907 30.72 8.62 3.35
C GLY A 907 29.59 8.60 2.32
N ILE A 908 28.81 7.52 2.35
CA ILE A 908 27.57 7.41 1.59
C ILE A 908 26.42 7.68 2.56
N VAL A 909 25.54 8.60 2.22
CA VAL A 909 24.53 9.11 3.16
C VAL A 909 23.18 9.24 2.48
N VAL A 910 22.14 9.09 3.31
CA VAL A 910 20.80 9.58 3.01
C VAL A 910 20.78 11.06 3.37
N ASP A 911 20.33 11.91 2.45
CA ASP A 911 20.31 13.36 2.63
C ASP A 911 19.03 13.94 2.04
N THR A 912 18.68 15.16 2.46
CA THR A 912 17.52 15.87 1.93
C THR A 912 17.91 16.61 0.64
N LEU A 913 17.07 16.50 -0.38
CA LEU A 913 17.15 17.27 -1.60
C LEU A 913 16.82 18.73 -1.30
N THR A 914 17.83 19.60 -1.40
CA THR A 914 17.67 21.05 -1.25
C THR A 914 17.59 21.74 -2.61
N ALA A 915 16.71 22.74 -2.72
CA ALA A 915 16.50 23.49 -3.95
C ALA A 915 17.81 24.12 -4.47
N GLY A 916 18.06 24.01 -5.78
CA GLY A 916 19.26 24.55 -6.44
C GLY A 916 20.56 23.76 -6.21
N ARG A 917 20.51 22.65 -5.46
CA ARG A 917 21.69 21.78 -5.22
C ARG A 917 22.13 21.05 -6.48
N PHE A 918 21.19 20.59 -7.29
CA PHE A 918 21.42 19.94 -8.58
C PHE A 918 20.86 20.80 -9.71
N VAL A 919 21.40 20.66 -10.92
CA VAL A 919 21.01 21.50 -12.07
C VAL A 919 20.32 20.72 -13.18
N LYS A 920 20.44 19.39 -13.16
CA LYS A 920 19.79 18.48 -14.12
C LYS A 920 19.30 17.23 -13.40
N ALA A 921 18.26 16.62 -13.95
CA ALA A 921 17.79 15.30 -13.53
C ALA A 921 17.52 14.43 -14.77
N TYR A 922 17.78 13.14 -14.64
CA TYR A 922 17.64 12.17 -15.72
C TYR A 922 16.81 10.99 -15.27
N ARG A 923 15.78 10.66 -16.06
CA ARG A 923 14.96 9.47 -15.85
C ARG A 923 15.42 8.36 -16.77
N ILE A 924 15.85 7.27 -16.15
CA ILE A 924 16.47 6.14 -16.83
C ILE A 924 15.45 5.05 -17.17
N ILE A 925 14.47 4.85 -16.29
CA ILE A 925 13.36 3.89 -16.43
C ILE A 925 12.06 4.70 -16.28
N TYR A 926 11.16 4.58 -17.25
CA TYR A 926 9.90 5.32 -17.31
C TYR A 926 8.80 4.48 -17.96
#